data_AF-A0AAP0DDK7-F1
#
_entry.id   AF-A0AAP0DDK7-F1
#
_cell.length_a   1.000
_cell.length_b   1.000
_cell.length_c   1.000
_cell.angle_alpha   90.00
_cell.angle_beta   90.00
_cell.angle_gamma   90.00
#
_symmetry.space_group_name_H-M   'P 1'
#
loop_
_entity.id
_entity.type
_entity.pdbx_description
1 polymer ?
#
loop_
_entity_poly.entity_id
_entity_poly.type
_entity_poly.pdbx_seq_one_letter_code
_entity_poly.pdbx_strand_id
1 'polypeptide(L)'
;MPSEPWILCTKLMCGMILMQLACLNNVAVSASVSSDEVVKLPGQPPVSFKQFAGYISVGEAKRQRSLFYYFVEAESNSSSKPLVLWLNGGPGCSSVGEGAFVEHGPFKPSGRVLVKNNYSWNKEANMLYLESPAGVGFSYSVEQSFYTSANDVMTAGDNLAFLENWFEKYPQYKNRDFYITGESYAGHYVPQLANLIVHSKSKINLKGIAIGNPLLDFNTDFNSRGEYLWSHGLISDTTYDMFNAICNYSTIRRQAQSRSTTPTCSRVANQASKEIGRFVNAYDITLDICLSNVFSQSQVLEQNFLISVMTILTLQQDEETKIDVCVEDEMIEYLNRKDVQTALNARLVDVNTWTPCSEILSYEMDNLEVPMTPILVSLLKSGIRILVYSGDQDSVLPLTGTRVVVNGLAKQLGLNITLPYRAWFNGNQVGGWTQVYGEVLSFATIRGASHEAPFSQPERSLALFRGFLAGKPLPPGIEIAQKPRPIPFRITKPPDVFKNPLNSDTSSVVFGEAKIQDLSLQLQGLRVVPDDEDVDDTGVHPKDIELVMTQASVSRPKAVRALKAADGDIVSAIMELTYMAQGEETGMDPRDIELVMIEARVSRSEAVRALKAADGDMISAIMELTYIAWDDENVDEAGMEPKDIELVMTQASVSRPKAVRALQGANGDIVSAIMELITMARDDEDVDETRVHPKDIELVMTQADVSRSKAVRALKDANGDIVSAIMELITMARDDEDVDETGVHPKDIELVMTQADVSRSKAVRVLQTANGDIVTAIMELITMVRDDEDIDETGVHPKDIELVMIQAAVSRSKAVRALRDVNGDIVSAIMELT
;
A
#
# COMPACT_ATOMS: atom_id res chain seq x y z
N MET A 1 -22.76 71.09 -48.53
CA MET A 1 -21.85 69.96 -48.86
C MET A 1 -22.72 68.73 -49.00
N PRO A 2 -22.78 68.07 -50.16
CA PRO A 2 -23.59 66.87 -50.31
C PRO A 2 -22.88 65.71 -49.61
N SER A 3 -23.54 65.08 -48.65
CA SER A 3 -23.12 63.79 -48.09
C SER A 3 -23.25 62.74 -49.20
N GLU A 4 -22.12 62.34 -49.77
CA GLU A 4 -22.14 61.44 -50.92
C GLU A 4 -22.66 60.04 -50.49
N PRO A 5 -23.78 59.57 -51.06
CA PRO A 5 -24.43 58.32 -50.65
C PRO A 5 -23.57 57.08 -50.88
N TRP A 6 -22.55 57.16 -51.75
CA TRP A 6 -21.63 56.06 -51.98
C TRP A 6 -20.75 55.75 -50.74
N ILE A 7 -20.38 56.75 -49.92
CA ILE A 7 -19.55 56.53 -48.72
C ILE A 7 -20.31 55.71 -47.67
N LEU A 8 -21.62 55.93 -47.54
CA LEU A 8 -22.47 55.16 -46.62
C LEU A 8 -22.66 53.72 -47.12
N CYS A 9 -22.88 53.54 -48.42
CA CYS A 9 -22.95 52.20 -49.04
C CYS A 9 -21.64 51.42 -48.91
N THR A 10 -20.48 52.05 -49.10
CA THR A 10 -19.18 51.37 -48.95
C THR A 10 -18.92 50.97 -47.49
N LYS A 11 -19.29 51.80 -46.52
CA LYS A 11 -19.17 51.46 -45.08
C LYS A 11 -20.11 50.32 -44.68
N LEU A 12 -21.34 50.30 -45.19
CA LEU A 12 -22.30 49.20 -44.96
C LEU A 12 -21.82 47.90 -45.61
N MET A 13 -21.29 47.95 -46.84
CA MET A 13 -20.73 46.76 -47.48
C MET A 13 -19.47 46.24 -46.77
N CYS A 14 -18.54 47.11 -46.35
CA CYS A 14 -17.41 46.70 -45.52
C CYS A 14 -17.86 46.11 -44.18
N GLY A 15 -18.88 46.68 -43.54
CA GLY A 15 -19.45 46.15 -42.30
C GLY A 15 -20.08 44.76 -42.47
N MET A 16 -20.84 44.55 -43.56
CA MET A 16 -21.43 43.24 -43.88
C MET A 16 -20.36 42.20 -44.25
N ILE A 17 -19.31 42.59 -44.98
CA ILE A 17 -18.19 41.70 -45.31
C ILE A 17 -17.41 41.32 -44.04
N LEU A 18 -17.15 42.27 -43.14
CA LEU A 18 -16.51 41.99 -41.85
C LEU A 18 -17.37 41.08 -40.96
N MET A 19 -18.69 41.27 -40.96
CA MET A 19 -19.61 40.43 -40.22
C MET A 19 -19.71 39.01 -40.81
N GLN A 20 -19.73 38.88 -42.14
CA GLN A 20 -19.69 37.59 -42.83
C GLN A 20 -18.36 36.85 -42.61
N LEU A 21 -17.22 37.54 -42.65
CA LEU A 21 -15.91 36.97 -42.32
C LEU A 21 -15.83 36.52 -40.86
N ALA A 22 -16.40 37.29 -39.92
CA ALA A 22 -16.49 36.90 -38.52
C ALA A 22 -17.39 35.68 -38.30
N CYS A 23 -18.53 35.59 -39.00
CA CYS A 23 -19.41 34.42 -38.95
C CYS A 23 -18.76 33.18 -39.58
N LEU A 24 -18.07 33.31 -40.71
CA LEU A 24 -17.35 32.21 -41.36
C LEU A 24 -16.21 31.68 -40.47
N ASN A 25 -15.45 32.56 -39.82
CA ASN A 25 -14.43 32.16 -38.85
C ASN A 25 -15.04 31.45 -37.64
N ASN A 26 -16.16 31.95 -37.09
CA ASN A 26 -16.83 31.29 -35.96
C ASN A 26 -17.39 29.90 -36.32
N VAL A 27 -17.92 29.72 -37.55
CA VAL A 27 -18.40 28.41 -38.01
C VAL A 27 -17.25 27.43 -38.23
N ALA A 28 -16.12 27.87 -38.80
CA ALA A 28 -14.94 27.03 -39.00
C ALA A 28 -14.28 26.61 -37.68
N VAL A 29 -14.20 27.52 -36.70
CA VAL A 29 -13.70 27.22 -35.34
C VAL A 29 -14.65 26.27 -34.61
N SER A 30 -15.97 26.49 -34.71
CA SER A 30 -16.96 25.59 -34.10
C SER A 30 -16.90 24.18 -34.71
N ALA A 31 -16.67 24.06 -36.02
CA ALA A 31 -16.53 22.78 -36.69
C ALA A 31 -15.24 22.04 -36.29
N SER A 32 -14.11 22.76 -36.16
CA SER A 32 -12.82 22.15 -35.77
C SER A 32 -12.73 21.76 -34.30
N VAL A 33 -13.46 22.44 -33.40
CA VAL A 33 -13.59 22.04 -31.99
C VAL A 33 -14.51 20.83 -31.84
N SER A 34 -15.58 20.75 -32.65
CA SER A 34 -16.51 19.61 -32.60
C SER A 34 -15.88 18.28 -33.05
N SER A 35 -14.83 18.32 -33.87
CA SER A 35 -14.17 17.09 -34.35
C SER A 35 -13.35 16.37 -33.28
N ASP A 36 -12.91 17.07 -32.24
CA ASP A 36 -12.07 16.50 -31.19
C ASP A 36 -12.90 16.08 -29.95
N GLU A 37 -14.20 16.38 -29.91
CA GLU A 37 -15.05 16.05 -28.76
C GLU A 37 -15.16 14.54 -28.58
N VAL A 38 -14.74 14.05 -27.41
CA VAL A 38 -14.84 12.63 -27.03
C VAL A 38 -16.20 12.43 -26.36
N VAL A 39 -17.20 12.04 -27.15
CA VAL A 39 -18.59 11.87 -26.66
C VAL A 39 -18.66 10.91 -25.48
N LYS A 40 -17.98 9.76 -25.59
CA LYS A 40 -17.86 8.77 -24.52
C LYS A 40 -16.70 7.82 -24.80
N LEU A 41 -15.86 7.55 -23.81
CA LEU A 41 -14.86 6.50 -23.87
C LEU A 41 -15.49 5.11 -23.63
N PRO A 42 -15.00 4.04 -24.28
CA PRO A 42 -15.49 2.68 -24.02
C PRO A 42 -15.42 2.30 -22.54
N GLY A 43 -16.55 1.88 -21.95
CA GLY A 43 -16.59 1.52 -20.52
C GLY A 43 -16.57 2.70 -19.55
N GLN A 44 -16.65 3.95 -20.03
CA GLN A 44 -16.68 5.14 -19.18
C GLN A 44 -17.97 5.25 -18.34
N PRO A 45 -17.87 5.62 -17.03
CA PRO A 45 -19.02 5.94 -16.21
C PRO A 45 -19.67 7.26 -16.63
N PRO A 46 -20.94 7.53 -16.25
CA PRO A 46 -21.58 8.81 -16.55
C PRO A 46 -20.83 9.99 -15.93
N VAL A 47 -20.60 11.04 -16.72
CA VAL A 47 -19.98 12.30 -16.27
C VAL A 47 -20.70 13.50 -16.85
N SER A 48 -20.52 14.67 -16.22
CA SER A 48 -21.14 15.93 -16.63
C SER A 48 -20.19 16.91 -17.33
N PHE A 49 -18.88 16.64 -17.30
CA PHE A 49 -17.87 17.49 -17.95
C PHE A 49 -17.65 17.05 -19.40
N LYS A 50 -17.15 17.99 -20.21
CA LYS A 50 -16.73 17.71 -21.59
C LYS A 50 -15.27 17.28 -21.63
N GLN A 51 -14.95 16.50 -22.65
CA GLN A 51 -13.62 15.96 -22.88
C GLN A 51 -13.33 15.97 -24.38
N PHE A 52 -12.07 16.20 -24.73
CA PHE A 52 -11.62 16.40 -26.10
C PHE A 52 -10.27 15.70 -26.28
N ALA A 53 -10.06 15.08 -27.43
CA ALA A 53 -8.81 14.43 -27.77
C ALA A 53 -8.54 14.57 -29.26
N GLY A 54 -7.28 14.79 -29.59
CA GLY A 54 -6.88 14.98 -30.98
C GLY A 54 -5.45 15.49 -31.09
N TYR A 55 -5.15 16.10 -32.23
CA TYR A 55 -3.79 16.51 -32.58
C TYR A 55 -3.70 18.01 -32.81
N ILE A 56 -2.59 18.59 -32.37
CA ILE A 56 -2.14 19.92 -32.80
C ILE A 56 -0.81 19.73 -33.53
N SER A 57 -0.75 20.25 -34.75
CA SER A 57 0.46 20.21 -35.54
C SER A 57 1.40 21.36 -35.18
N VAL A 58 2.69 21.07 -35.13
CA VAL A 58 3.77 22.02 -34.86
C VAL A 58 4.89 21.87 -35.91
N GLY A 59 5.66 22.94 -36.10
CA GLY A 59 6.75 22.98 -37.07
C GLY A 59 6.35 23.28 -38.51
N GLU A 60 7.35 23.33 -39.37
CA GLU A 60 7.16 23.55 -40.81
C GLU A 60 6.49 22.34 -41.47
N ALA A 61 5.75 22.55 -42.56
CA ALA A 61 4.95 21.50 -43.20
C ALA A 61 5.75 20.22 -43.59
N LYS A 62 7.04 20.36 -43.95
CA LYS A 62 7.91 19.21 -44.29
C LYS A 62 8.56 18.53 -43.08
N ARG A 63 8.49 19.16 -41.91
CA ARG A 63 9.04 18.69 -40.63
C ARG A 63 7.94 18.63 -39.57
N GLN A 64 6.70 18.46 -40.01
CA GLN A 64 5.53 18.62 -39.18
C GLN A 64 5.49 17.50 -38.14
N ARG A 65 5.27 17.90 -36.89
CA ARG A 65 5.05 16.96 -35.79
C ARG A 65 3.63 17.16 -35.32
N SER A 66 2.93 16.07 -35.02
CA SER A 66 1.57 16.11 -34.54
C SER A 66 1.57 15.64 -33.09
N LEU A 67 1.36 16.58 -32.17
CA LEU A 67 1.32 16.27 -30.75
C LEU A 67 -0.13 15.98 -30.35
N PHE A 68 -0.32 14.81 -29.77
CA PHE A 68 -1.58 14.32 -29.26
C PHE A 68 -1.84 14.91 -27.87
N TYR A 69 -3.10 15.28 -27.62
CA TYR A 69 -3.53 15.75 -26.33
C TYR A 69 -4.86 15.12 -25.94
N TYR A 70 -5.06 15.01 -24.63
CA TYR A 70 -6.35 14.74 -24.01
C TYR A 70 -6.68 15.90 -23.08
N PHE A 71 -7.84 16.50 -23.26
CA PHE A 71 -8.30 17.66 -22.52
C PHE A 71 -9.63 17.35 -21.85
N VAL A 72 -9.73 17.62 -20.55
CA VAL A 72 -10.96 17.43 -19.78
C VAL A 72 -11.31 18.73 -19.08
N GLU A 73 -12.56 19.16 -19.25
CA GLU A 73 -13.07 20.32 -18.53
C GLU A 73 -13.20 20.04 -17.04
N ALA A 74 -13.20 21.11 -16.25
CA ALA A 74 -13.44 20.98 -14.82
C ALA A 74 -14.84 20.40 -14.55
N GLU A 75 -14.96 19.52 -13.54
CA GLU A 75 -16.25 18.86 -13.21
C GLU A 75 -17.37 19.88 -12.91
N SER A 76 -16.99 21.04 -12.37
CA SER A 76 -17.91 22.14 -12.03
C SER A 76 -17.31 23.48 -12.42
N ASN A 77 -18.17 24.38 -12.92
CA ASN A 77 -17.79 25.75 -13.28
C ASN A 77 -16.56 25.84 -14.20
N SER A 78 -16.50 24.99 -15.24
CA SER A 78 -15.37 24.93 -16.19
C SER A 78 -15.04 26.31 -16.80
N SER A 79 -16.07 27.13 -17.03
CA SER A 79 -15.95 28.49 -17.53
C SER A 79 -15.38 29.52 -16.54
N SER A 80 -15.03 29.17 -15.32
CA SER A 80 -14.32 30.07 -14.38
C SER A 80 -13.02 29.47 -13.84
N LYS A 81 -12.86 28.15 -13.91
CA LYS A 81 -11.68 27.44 -13.42
C LYS A 81 -10.44 27.72 -14.30
N PRO A 82 -9.22 27.62 -13.74
CA PRO A 82 -7.98 27.78 -14.51
C PRO A 82 -7.80 26.67 -15.55
N LEU A 83 -6.88 26.88 -16.49
CA LEU A 83 -6.37 25.85 -17.39
C LEU A 83 -5.01 25.39 -16.87
N VAL A 84 -4.82 24.08 -16.81
CA VAL A 84 -3.60 23.46 -16.28
C VAL A 84 -3.07 22.46 -17.30
N LEU A 85 -1.84 22.66 -17.75
CA LEU A 85 -1.10 21.70 -18.56
C LEU A 85 -0.42 20.68 -17.63
N TRP A 86 -0.53 19.40 -17.94
CA TRP A 86 0.22 18.32 -17.30
C TRP A 86 1.20 17.67 -18.28
N LEU A 87 2.42 17.44 -17.80
CA LEU A 87 3.52 16.78 -18.51
C LEU A 87 4.13 15.69 -17.62
N ASN A 88 4.08 14.43 -18.04
CA ASN A 88 4.93 13.38 -17.46
C ASN A 88 6.37 13.51 -17.98
N GLY A 89 7.28 12.73 -17.39
CA GLY A 89 8.72 12.79 -17.64
C GLY A 89 9.25 11.74 -18.62
N GLY A 90 10.15 10.89 -18.12
CA GLY A 90 10.90 9.88 -18.88
C GLY A 90 12.39 10.22 -18.99
N PRO A 91 12.85 11.02 -19.98
CA PRO A 91 12.11 11.66 -21.07
C PRO A 91 11.39 10.67 -21.98
N GLY A 92 10.22 11.07 -22.51
CA GLY A 92 9.50 10.29 -23.52
C GLY A 92 8.33 9.44 -23.00
N CYS A 93 7.84 9.71 -21.79
CA CYS A 93 6.68 9.02 -21.21
C CYS A 93 5.39 9.82 -21.40
N SER A 94 4.26 9.11 -21.52
CA SER A 94 2.98 9.67 -21.93
C SER A 94 2.27 10.38 -20.79
N SER A 95 1.92 11.65 -21.02
CA SER A 95 1.02 12.41 -20.14
C SER A 95 -0.43 11.93 -20.16
N VAL A 96 -0.84 11.24 -21.21
CA VAL A 96 -2.19 10.70 -21.34
C VAL A 96 -2.27 9.38 -20.59
N GLY A 97 -1.34 8.46 -20.83
CA GLY A 97 -1.28 7.18 -20.12
C GLY A 97 -1.14 7.36 -18.61
N GLU A 98 0.00 7.87 -18.16
CA GLU A 98 0.30 7.98 -16.74
C GLU A 98 -0.55 9.07 -16.08
N GLY A 99 -0.38 10.33 -16.50
CA GLY A 99 -1.08 11.46 -15.90
C GLY A 99 -2.61 11.34 -15.90
N ALA A 100 -3.20 10.98 -17.04
CA ALA A 100 -4.65 11.01 -17.20
C ALA A 100 -5.36 9.69 -16.83
N PHE A 101 -4.72 8.53 -17.00
CA PHE A 101 -5.35 7.23 -16.74
C PHE A 101 -4.80 6.49 -15.51
N VAL A 102 -3.62 6.84 -14.98
CA VAL A 102 -3.05 6.21 -13.77
C VAL A 102 -3.13 7.13 -12.56
N GLU A 103 -2.66 8.37 -12.72
CA GLU A 103 -2.44 9.30 -11.61
C GLU A 103 -3.72 10.03 -11.18
N HIS A 104 -4.08 11.08 -11.92
CA HIS A 104 -5.02 12.11 -11.44
C HIS A 104 -6.03 12.61 -12.48
N GLY A 105 -6.10 11.98 -13.64
CA GLY A 105 -7.21 12.22 -14.56
C GLY A 105 -8.53 11.65 -14.03
N PRO A 106 -9.64 11.91 -14.75
CA PRO A 106 -10.98 11.65 -14.23
C PRO A 106 -11.34 10.17 -14.14
N PHE A 107 -10.56 9.30 -14.76
CA PHE A 107 -10.82 7.88 -14.85
C PHE A 107 -9.56 7.07 -14.59
N LYS A 108 -9.73 5.86 -14.06
CA LYS A 108 -8.70 4.82 -14.02
C LYS A 108 -9.20 3.58 -14.76
N PRO A 109 -8.35 2.87 -15.53
CA PRO A 109 -8.66 1.53 -16.03
C PRO A 109 -9.00 0.57 -14.88
N SER A 110 -9.85 -0.39 -15.19
CA SER A 110 -10.13 -1.57 -14.36
C SER A 110 -10.54 -2.69 -15.31
N GLY A 111 -9.60 -3.58 -15.62
CA GLY A 111 -9.68 -4.52 -16.74
C GLY A 111 -10.08 -3.84 -18.05
N ARG A 112 -11.30 -4.12 -18.53
CA ARG A 112 -11.83 -3.58 -19.81
C ARG A 112 -12.74 -2.36 -19.67
N VAL A 113 -12.90 -1.81 -18.48
CA VAL A 113 -13.76 -0.65 -18.23
C VAL A 113 -12.97 0.49 -17.58
N LEU A 114 -13.62 1.62 -17.40
CA LEU A 114 -13.06 2.75 -16.65
C LEU A 114 -13.85 2.92 -15.35
N VAL A 115 -13.15 3.16 -14.25
CA VAL A 115 -13.72 3.60 -12.97
C VAL A 115 -13.47 5.09 -12.77
N LYS A 116 -14.37 5.76 -12.06
CA LYS A 116 -14.23 7.20 -11.79
C LYS A 116 -13.14 7.44 -10.74
N ASN A 117 -12.24 8.38 -10.99
CA ASN A 117 -11.28 8.85 -10.00
C ASN A 117 -11.92 9.91 -9.09
N ASN A 118 -12.21 9.55 -7.85
CA ASN A 118 -12.81 10.47 -6.87
C ASN A 118 -11.88 11.61 -6.43
N TYR A 119 -10.59 11.55 -6.78
CA TYR A 119 -9.60 12.55 -6.43
C TYR A 119 -8.96 13.21 -7.65
N SER A 120 -9.64 13.15 -8.81
CA SER A 120 -9.13 13.77 -10.02
C SER A 120 -8.88 15.26 -9.86
N TRP A 121 -7.77 15.73 -10.45
CA TRP A 121 -7.42 17.15 -10.50
C TRP A 121 -8.38 17.99 -11.34
N ASN A 122 -9.17 17.39 -12.25
CA ASN A 122 -10.21 18.13 -12.97
C ASN A 122 -11.37 18.58 -12.05
N LYS A 123 -11.37 18.19 -10.78
CA LYS A 123 -12.21 18.82 -9.76
C LYS A 123 -11.85 20.28 -9.54
N GLU A 124 -10.60 20.69 -9.78
CA GLU A 124 -10.09 22.02 -9.50
C GLU A 124 -9.64 22.83 -10.71
N ALA A 125 -9.49 22.20 -11.88
CA ALA A 125 -9.05 22.87 -13.10
C ALA A 125 -9.61 22.22 -14.37
N ASN A 126 -9.51 22.94 -15.48
CA ASN A 126 -9.56 22.32 -16.81
C ASN A 126 -8.16 21.72 -17.06
N MET A 127 -8.08 20.40 -17.23
CA MET A 127 -6.82 19.67 -17.30
C MET A 127 -6.48 19.32 -18.75
N LEU A 128 -5.29 19.70 -19.20
CA LEU A 128 -4.75 19.44 -20.53
C LEU A 128 -3.53 18.53 -20.40
N TYR A 129 -3.66 17.29 -20.85
CA TYR A 129 -2.60 16.29 -20.88
C TYR A 129 -1.98 16.25 -22.28
N LEU A 130 -0.66 16.47 -22.37
CA LEU A 130 0.05 16.57 -23.64
C LEU A 130 1.09 15.45 -23.77
N GLU A 131 0.97 14.59 -24.77
CA GLU A 131 2.03 13.64 -25.11
C GLU A 131 3.13 14.35 -25.90
N SER A 132 4.26 14.58 -25.26
CA SER A 132 5.39 15.30 -25.84
C SER A 132 6.71 14.71 -25.34
N PRO A 133 7.76 14.64 -26.19
CA PRO A 133 7.83 15.11 -27.59
C PRO A 133 7.12 14.17 -28.60
N ALA A 134 7.23 14.46 -29.89
CA ALA A 134 6.69 13.58 -30.92
C ALA A 134 7.38 12.20 -30.91
N GLY A 135 6.60 11.13 -31.05
CA GLY A 135 7.03 9.74 -30.82
C GLY A 135 6.59 9.18 -29.47
N VAL A 136 6.11 10.04 -28.55
CA VAL A 136 5.51 9.62 -27.27
C VAL A 136 4.05 9.26 -27.48
N GLY A 137 3.67 8.05 -27.08
CA GLY A 137 2.31 7.56 -27.14
C GLY A 137 1.69 7.66 -28.55
N PHE A 138 0.66 8.48 -28.71
CA PHE A 138 0.01 8.72 -29.99
C PHE A 138 0.61 9.89 -30.79
N SER A 139 1.51 10.69 -30.20
CA SER A 139 2.22 11.77 -30.90
C SER A 139 3.22 11.22 -31.89
N TYR A 140 3.36 11.84 -33.07
CA TYR A 140 4.26 11.35 -34.12
C TYR A 140 4.83 12.48 -34.97
N SER A 141 5.92 12.20 -35.67
CA SER A 141 6.58 13.09 -36.63
C SER A 141 6.45 12.54 -38.04
N VAL A 142 6.24 13.41 -39.04
CA VAL A 142 6.34 12.98 -40.45
C VAL A 142 7.80 12.78 -40.89
N GLU A 143 8.76 13.29 -40.11
CA GLU A 143 10.19 13.20 -40.38
C GLU A 143 10.85 12.23 -39.38
N GLN A 144 11.28 11.07 -39.86
CA GLN A 144 11.88 10.02 -39.03
C GLN A 144 13.15 10.46 -38.29
N SER A 145 13.92 11.39 -38.88
CA SER A 145 15.15 11.93 -38.28
C SER A 145 14.88 12.65 -36.94
N PHE A 146 13.65 13.12 -36.72
CA PHE A 146 13.24 13.76 -35.47
C PHE A 146 13.44 12.81 -34.29
N TYR A 147 13.06 11.53 -34.44
CA TYR A 147 13.12 10.57 -33.34
C TYR A 147 14.55 10.31 -32.81
N THR A 148 15.58 10.68 -33.57
CA THR A 148 17.00 10.58 -33.17
C THR A 148 17.67 11.92 -32.83
N SER A 149 16.93 13.02 -32.90
CA SER A 149 17.44 14.38 -32.65
C SER A 149 16.65 15.15 -31.60
N ALA A 150 15.61 14.54 -31.03
CA ALA A 150 14.79 15.16 -30.00
C ALA A 150 15.62 15.50 -28.75
N ASN A 151 15.43 16.72 -28.26
CA ASN A 151 16.12 17.26 -27.09
C ASN A 151 15.26 18.32 -26.37
N ASP A 152 15.75 18.85 -25.26
CA ASP A 152 15.02 19.76 -24.38
C ASP A 152 14.60 21.05 -25.08
N VAL A 153 15.50 21.62 -25.88
CA VAL A 153 15.25 22.88 -26.60
C VAL A 153 14.16 22.68 -27.65
N MET A 154 14.22 21.60 -28.42
CA MET A 154 13.20 21.27 -29.42
C MET A 154 11.86 20.98 -28.77
N THR A 155 11.86 20.20 -27.68
CA THR A 155 10.64 19.84 -26.94
C THR A 155 9.96 21.07 -26.34
N ALA A 156 10.72 21.99 -25.72
CA ALA A 156 10.17 23.22 -25.18
C ALA A 156 9.60 24.14 -26.28
N GLY A 157 10.29 24.24 -27.43
CA GLY A 157 9.82 25.00 -28.59
C GLY A 157 8.53 24.43 -29.19
N ASP A 158 8.46 23.10 -29.31
CA ASP A 158 7.27 22.39 -29.79
C ASP A 158 6.10 22.53 -28.84
N ASN A 159 6.33 22.45 -27.54
CA ASN A 159 5.29 22.65 -26.53
C ASN A 159 4.75 24.09 -26.54
N LEU A 160 5.59 25.10 -26.75
CA LEU A 160 5.13 26.48 -26.92
C LEU A 160 4.26 26.62 -28.18
N ALA A 161 4.74 26.10 -29.32
CA ALA A 161 3.99 26.15 -30.58
C ALA A 161 2.66 25.39 -30.48
N PHE A 162 2.65 24.26 -29.76
CA PHE A 162 1.44 23.51 -29.44
C PHE A 162 0.46 24.39 -28.68
N LEU A 163 0.88 25.04 -27.59
CA LEU A 163 -0.01 25.88 -26.79
C LEU A 163 -0.57 27.04 -27.59
N GLU A 164 0.27 27.73 -28.37
CA GLU A 164 -0.19 28.83 -29.24
C GLU A 164 -1.26 28.36 -30.23
N ASN A 165 -1.02 27.24 -30.92
CA ASN A 165 -1.98 26.68 -31.87
C ASN A 165 -3.23 26.10 -31.18
N TRP A 166 -3.08 25.50 -29.99
CA TRP A 166 -4.18 24.97 -29.20
C TRP A 166 -5.09 26.10 -28.72
N PHE A 167 -4.54 27.22 -28.27
CA PHE A 167 -5.33 28.40 -27.91
C PHE A 167 -6.05 29.03 -29.10
N GLU A 168 -5.49 28.95 -30.32
CA GLU A 168 -6.23 29.34 -31.53
C GLU A 168 -7.41 28.41 -31.82
N LYS A 169 -7.26 27.10 -31.58
CA LYS A 169 -8.35 26.13 -31.69
C LYS A 169 -9.41 26.30 -30.60
N TYR A 170 -8.99 26.59 -29.37
CA TYR A 170 -9.86 26.77 -28.21
C TYR A 170 -9.81 28.20 -27.63
N PRO A 171 -10.30 29.20 -28.37
CA PRO A 171 -10.15 30.61 -28.00
C PRO A 171 -10.82 30.99 -26.68
N GLN A 172 -11.81 30.22 -26.21
CA GLN A 172 -12.49 30.42 -24.93
C GLN A 172 -11.56 30.28 -23.70
N TYR A 173 -10.38 29.67 -23.87
CA TYR A 173 -9.40 29.50 -22.80
C TYR A 173 -8.26 30.53 -22.83
N LYS A 174 -8.13 31.36 -23.88
CA LYS A 174 -6.99 32.30 -24.06
C LYS A 174 -6.71 33.23 -22.87
N ASN A 175 -7.75 33.67 -22.16
CA ASN A 175 -7.64 34.63 -21.06
C ASN A 175 -7.70 33.96 -19.68
N ARG A 176 -7.60 32.62 -19.61
CA ARG A 176 -7.62 31.90 -18.33
C ARG A 176 -6.30 32.09 -17.60
N ASP A 177 -6.37 31.99 -16.28
CA ASP A 177 -5.16 31.71 -15.52
C ASP A 177 -4.62 30.36 -15.96
N PHE A 178 -3.36 30.37 -16.40
CA PHE A 178 -2.69 29.20 -16.94
C PHE A 178 -1.59 28.74 -15.99
N TYR A 179 -1.52 27.43 -15.78
CA TYR A 179 -0.46 26.80 -14.99
C TYR A 179 0.15 25.66 -15.77
N ILE A 180 1.43 25.41 -15.54
CA ILE A 180 2.12 24.24 -16.07
C ILE A 180 2.52 23.37 -14.89
N THR A 181 2.16 22.10 -14.99
CA THR A 181 2.43 21.09 -13.98
C THR A 181 3.05 19.87 -14.63
N GLY A 182 3.81 19.10 -13.86
CA GLY A 182 4.39 17.86 -14.33
C GLY A 182 5.22 17.18 -13.26
N GLU A 183 5.80 16.04 -13.60
CA GLU A 183 6.63 15.26 -12.69
C GLU A 183 7.94 14.73 -13.31
N SER A 184 8.85 14.26 -12.47
CA SER A 184 10.04 13.52 -12.90
C SER A 184 10.93 14.37 -13.84
N TYR A 185 11.21 13.87 -15.06
CA TYR A 185 11.93 14.64 -16.08
C TYR A 185 11.18 15.89 -16.57
N ALA A 186 9.89 16.05 -16.25
CA ALA A 186 9.21 17.33 -16.45
C ALA A 186 9.77 18.44 -15.53
N GLY A 187 10.63 18.10 -14.56
CA GLY A 187 11.60 19.03 -13.94
C GLY A 187 12.42 19.83 -14.94
N HIS A 188 12.68 19.28 -16.13
CA HIS A 188 13.28 19.99 -17.25
C HIS A 188 12.23 20.66 -18.15
N TYR A 189 11.17 19.93 -18.52
CA TYR A 189 10.17 20.42 -19.48
C TYR A 189 9.40 21.65 -18.98
N VAL A 190 8.93 21.61 -17.73
CA VAL A 190 8.06 22.63 -17.15
C VAL A 190 8.79 23.98 -17.03
N PRO A 191 9.99 24.08 -16.41
CA PRO A 191 10.70 25.35 -16.33
C PRO A 191 11.09 25.90 -17.69
N GLN A 192 11.55 25.05 -18.62
CA GLN A 192 11.98 25.50 -19.95
C GLN A 192 10.80 26.06 -20.76
N LEU A 193 9.66 25.37 -20.77
CA LEU A 193 8.44 25.88 -21.42
C LEU A 193 7.96 27.18 -20.77
N ALA A 194 7.89 27.22 -19.44
CA ALA A 194 7.49 28.43 -18.71
C ALA A 194 8.40 29.61 -19.04
N ASN A 195 9.72 29.37 -19.13
CA ASN A 195 10.70 30.42 -19.43
C ASN A 195 10.54 30.94 -20.85
N LEU A 196 10.24 30.07 -21.83
CA LEU A 196 9.90 30.49 -23.19
C LEU A 196 8.61 31.30 -23.23
N ILE A 197 7.56 30.93 -22.49
CA ILE A 197 6.32 31.72 -22.42
C ILE A 197 6.59 33.12 -21.88
N VAL A 198 7.33 33.23 -20.77
CA VAL A 198 7.61 34.51 -20.09
C VAL A 198 8.46 35.45 -20.96
N HIS A 199 9.42 34.91 -21.74
CA HIS A 199 10.38 35.72 -22.50
C HIS A 199 10.05 35.84 -23.99
N SER A 200 9.00 35.19 -24.46
CA SER A 200 8.51 35.33 -25.84
C SER A 200 7.43 36.42 -25.95
N LYS A 201 6.89 36.62 -27.15
CA LYS A 201 5.73 37.49 -27.39
C LYS A 201 4.39 36.78 -27.11
N SER A 202 4.43 35.60 -26.50
CA SER A 202 3.24 34.81 -26.20
C SER A 202 2.31 35.60 -25.28
N LYS A 203 1.00 35.47 -25.51
CA LYS A 203 -0.05 36.13 -24.71
C LYS A 203 -0.65 35.20 -23.63
N ILE A 204 0.01 34.08 -23.36
CA ILE A 204 -0.43 33.10 -22.38
C ILE A 204 -0.27 33.69 -20.97
N ASN A 205 -1.37 33.72 -20.21
CA ASN A 205 -1.42 34.27 -18.86
C ASN A 205 -0.91 33.25 -17.82
N LEU A 206 0.39 32.95 -17.87
CA LEU A 206 1.04 32.02 -16.95
C LEU A 206 1.09 32.59 -15.52
N LYS A 207 0.57 31.84 -14.54
CA LYS A 207 0.49 32.24 -13.13
C LYS A 207 1.46 31.50 -12.21
N GLY A 208 1.84 30.28 -12.57
CA GLY A 208 2.71 29.48 -11.75
C GLY A 208 3.02 28.13 -12.38
N ILE A 209 4.03 27.47 -11.81
CA ILE A 209 4.39 26.09 -12.13
C ILE A 209 4.41 25.24 -10.86
N ALA A 210 4.01 23.97 -10.98
CA ALA A 210 4.19 22.98 -9.93
C ALA A 210 4.90 21.74 -10.49
N ILE A 211 5.92 21.23 -9.79
CA ILE A 211 6.70 20.10 -10.29
C ILE A 211 6.89 19.06 -9.19
N GLY A 212 6.43 17.83 -9.47
CA GLY A 212 6.49 16.67 -8.58
C GLY A 212 7.73 15.84 -8.82
N ASN A 213 8.36 15.36 -7.73
CA ASN A 213 9.52 14.47 -7.75
C ASN A 213 10.54 14.82 -8.87
N PRO A 214 10.98 16.09 -8.98
CA PRO A 214 11.60 16.57 -10.21
C PRO A 214 13.11 16.33 -10.28
N LEU A 215 13.61 16.10 -11.49
CA LEU A 215 15.04 16.24 -11.78
C LEU A 215 15.34 17.73 -11.99
N LEU A 216 16.12 18.34 -11.11
CA LEU A 216 16.48 19.76 -11.14
C LEU A 216 18.00 19.99 -11.18
N ASP A 217 18.77 19.15 -10.49
CA ASP A 217 20.22 19.14 -10.49
C ASP A 217 20.71 17.69 -10.48
N PHE A 218 21.28 17.25 -11.60
CA PHE A 218 21.67 15.86 -11.82
C PHE A 218 22.50 15.24 -10.69
N ASN A 219 23.54 15.94 -10.23
CA ASN A 219 24.43 15.37 -9.23
C ASN A 219 23.76 15.36 -7.85
N THR A 220 23.06 16.43 -7.48
CA THR A 220 22.39 16.52 -6.17
C THR A 220 21.25 15.50 -6.06
N ASP A 221 20.39 15.45 -7.07
CA ASP A 221 19.21 14.59 -7.05
C ASP A 221 19.60 13.11 -7.11
N PHE A 222 20.46 12.70 -8.06
CA PHE A 222 20.86 11.29 -8.16
C PHE A 222 21.71 10.81 -6.99
N ASN A 223 22.62 11.63 -6.44
CA ASN A 223 23.44 11.18 -5.31
C ASN A 223 22.66 11.07 -4.00
N SER A 224 21.52 11.76 -3.88
CA SER A 224 20.64 11.64 -2.70
C SER A 224 20.04 10.24 -2.53
N ARG A 225 20.02 9.43 -3.60
CA ARG A 225 19.51 8.05 -3.60
C ARG A 225 20.28 7.13 -2.66
N GLY A 226 21.61 7.27 -2.56
CA GLY A 226 22.41 6.43 -1.67
C GLY A 226 21.99 6.60 -0.21
N GLU A 227 21.90 7.85 0.26
CA GLU A 227 21.47 8.18 1.63
C GLU A 227 20.01 7.77 1.86
N TYR A 228 19.14 7.97 0.86
CA TYR A 228 17.75 7.58 0.95
C TYR A 228 17.58 6.06 1.14
N LEU A 229 18.19 5.24 0.28
CA LEU A 229 18.11 3.78 0.38
C LEU A 229 18.67 3.28 1.72
N TRP A 230 19.79 3.85 2.17
CA TRP A 230 20.42 3.48 3.44
C TRP A 230 19.53 3.83 4.65
N SER A 231 19.00 5.05 4.69
CA SER A 231 18.13 5.50 5.78
C SER A 231 16.79 4.75 5.85
N HIS A 232 16.39 4.09 4.77
CA HIS A 232 15.19 3.24 4.70
C HIS A 232 15.50 1.74 4.83
N GLY A 233 16.75 1.37 5.18
CA GLY A 233 17.13 -0.02 5.45
C GLY A 233 17.23 -0.92 4.21
N LEU A 234 17.24 -0.35 3.00
CA LEU A 234 17.29 -1.12 1.75
C LEU A 234 18.71 -1.52 1.32
N ILE A 235 19.72 -0.87 1.89
CA ILE A 235 21.13 -1.18 1.65
C ILE A 235 21.93 -1.13 2.95
N SER A 236 23.00 -1.91 3.02
CA SER A 236 23.90 -1.98 4.18
C SER A 236 24.78 -0.73 4.31
N ASP A 237 25.33 -0.51 5.52
CA ASP A 237 26.35 0.52 5.77
C ASP A 237 27.54 0.39 4.79
N THR A 238 27.94 -0.84 4.49
CA THR A 238 29.02 -1.13 3.54
C THR A 238 28.67 -0.64 2.13
N THR A 239 27.45 -0.91 1.66
CA THR A 239 27.01 -0.45 0.33
C THR A 239 26.87 1.06 0.28
N TYR A 240 26.39 1.68 1.36
CA TYR A 240 26.31 3.13 1.45
C TYR A 240 27.71 3.79 1.41
N ASP A 241 28.67 3.24 2.15
CA ASP A 241 30.07 3.67 2.09
C ASP A 241 30.67 3.49 0.69
N MET A 242 30.30 2.42 -0.03
CA MET A 242 30.72 2.22 -1.42
C MET A 242 30.16 3.30 -2.36
N PHE A 243 28.90 3.73 -2.19
CA PHE A 243 28.36 4.86 -2.95
C PHE A 243 29.14 6.15 -2.70
N ASN A 244 29.57 6.39 -1.46
CA ASN A 244 30.25 7.62 -1.07
C ASN A 244 31.74 7.64 -1.44
N ALA A 245 32.45 6.52 -1.27
CA ALA A 245 33.90 6.44 -1.40
C ALA A 245 34.38 5.89 -2.76
N ILE A 246 33.57 5.07 -3.43
CA ILE A 246 34.00 4.33 -4.62
C ILE A 246 33.35 4.87 -5.89
N CYS A 247 32.01 4.83 -5.97
CA CYS A 247 31.29 5.33 -7.13
C CYS A 247 29.88 5.78 -6.74
N ASN A 248 29.65 7.09 -6.77
CA ASN A 248 28.35 7.66 -6.45
C ASN A 248 27.32 7.41 -7.55
N TYR A 249 26.05 7.54 -7.20
CA TYR A 249 24.95 7.16 -8.08
C TYR A 249 24.88 8.02 -9.35
N SER A 250 25.21 9.32 -9.28
CA SER A 250 25.26 10.17 -10.48
C SER A 250 26.37 9.72 -11.45
N THR A 251 27.50 9.25 -10.96
CA THR A 251 28.56 8.66 -11.79
C THR A 251 28.12 7.34 -12.43
N ILE A 252 27.46 6.47 -11.67
CA ILE A 252 26.86 5.24 -12.20
C ILE A 252 25.89 5.58 -13.34
N ARG A 253 24.98 6.54 -13.11
CA ARG A 253 23.99 6.97 -14.10
C ARG A 253 24.64 7.51 -15.38
N ARG A 254 25.63 8.39 -15.25
CA ARG A 254 26.38 8.98 -16.38
C ARG A 254 27.12 7.93 -17.20
N GLN A 255 27.76 6.97 -16.54
CA GLN A 255 28.45 5.88 -17.24
C GLN A 255 27.48 4.88 -17.87
N ALA A 256 26.29 4.67 -17.30
CA ALA A 256 25.25 3.83 -17.89
C ALA A 256 24.72 4.44 -19.20
N GLN A 257 24.49 5.77 -19.23
CA GLN A 257 24.04 6.48 -20.43
C GLN A 257 25.03 6.36 -21.60
N SER A 258 26.33 6.51 -21.32
CA SER A 258 27.40 6.40 -22.33
C SER A 258 27.82 4.96 -22.62
N ARG A 259 27.15 3.95 -22.05
CA ARG A 259 27.49 2.51 -22.15
C ARG A 259 28.97 2.24 -21.80
N SER A 260 29.51 2.99 -20.83
CA SER A 260 30.91 2.98 -20.42
C SER A 260 31.09 2.67 -18.92
N THR A 261 30.16 1.92 -18.33
CA THR A 261 30.19 1.58 -16.90
C THR A 261 31.46 0.82 -16.53
N THR A 262 32.26 1.44 -15.67
CA THR A 262 33.52 0.86 -15.19
C THR A 262 33.22 -0.36 -14.30
N PRO A 263 34.13 -1.36 -14.24
CA PRO A 263 33.95 -2.52 -13.37
C PRO A 263 33.73 -2.14 -11.90
N THR A 264 34.39 -1.06 -11.46
CA THR A 264 34.24 -0.51 -10.11
C THR A 264 32.82 0.02 -9.85
N CYS A 265 32.28 0.86 -10.74
CA CYS A 265 30.91 1.37 -10.60
C CYS A 265 29.86 0.27 -10.77
N SER A 266 30.10 -0.69 -11.68
CA SER A 266 29.24 -1.87 -11.83
C SER A 266 29.18 -2.70 -10.55
N ARG A 267 30.31 -2.87 -9.84
CA ARG A 267 30.31 -3.57 -8.54
C ARG A 267 29.43 -2.87 -7.50
N VAL A 268 29.50 -1.54 -7.40
CA VAL A 268 28.64 -0.76 -6.48
C VAL A 268 27.17 -0.91 -6.86
N ALA A 269 26.83 -0.70 -8.13
CA ALA A 269 25.46 -0.84 -8.62
C ALA A 269 24.89 -2.24 -8.40
N ASN A 270 25.68 -3.28 -8.65
CA ASN A 270 25.27 -4.67 -8.48
C ASN A 270 25.08 -5.04 -7.01
N GLN A 271 25.95 -4.56 -6.11
CA GLN A 271 25.80 -4.78 -4.68
C GLN A 271 24.50 -4.16 -4.17
N ALA A 272 24.25 -2.89 -4.52
CA ALA A 272 23.00 -2.21 -4.14
C ALA A 272 21.77 -2.92 -4.72
N SER A 273 21.80 -3.31 -6.01
CA SER A 273 20.68 -4.01 -6.64
C SER A 273 20.40 -5.37 -5.99
N LYS A 274 21.45 -6.06 -5.52
CA LYS A 274 21.31 -7.35 -4.80
C LYS A 274 20.65 -7.17 -3.44
N GLU A 275 21.03 -6.14 -2.69
CA GLU A 275 20.48 -5.84 -1.37
C GLU A 275 19.03 -5.36 -1.44
N ILE A 276 18.71 -4.46 -2.39
CA ILE A 276 17.35 -3.95 -2.61
C ILE A 276 16.40 -5.08 -3.02
N GLY A 277 16.87 -5.99 -3.87
CA GLY A 277 16.07 -7.10 -4.37
C GLY A 277 15.12 -6.70 -5.50
N ARG A 278 14.73 -7.68 -6.32
CA ARG A 278 13.90 -7.47 -7.53
C ARG A 278 12.42 -7.21 -7.27
N PHE A 279 11.99 -7.35 -6.01
CA PHE A 279 10.58 -7.25 -5.59
C PHE A 279 10.26 -5.92 -4.90
N VAL A 280 11.21 -4.99 -4.91
CA VAL A 280 11.01 -3.63 -4.42
C VAL A 280 10.79 -2.71 -5.62
N ASN A 281 9.69 -1.96 -5.60
CA ASN A 281 9.44 -0.93 -6.60
C ASN A 281 10.36 0.27 -6.31
N ALA A 282 11.20 0.66 -7.26
CA ALA A 282 12.07 1.83 -7.08
C ALA A 282 11.30 3.15 -7.04
N TYR A 283 10.10 3.21 -7.63
CA TYR A 283 9.24 4.39 -7.63
C TYR A 283 8.39 4.50 -6.36
N ASP A 284 8.24 3.41 -5.59
CA ASP A 284 7.61 3.39 -4.27
C ASP A 284 8.20 2.25 -3.44
N ILE A 285 9.09 2.57 -2.52
CA ILE A 285 9.80 1.55 -1.74
C ILE A 285 8.90 0.78 -0.75
N THR A 286 7.69 1.26 -0.50
CA THR A 286 6.74 0.65 0.45
C THR A 286 5.60 -0.09 -0.23
N LEU A 287 5.40 0.12 -1.54
CA LEU A 287 4.32 -0.49 -2.28
C LEU A 287 4.76 -1.82 -2.88
N ASP A 288 3.86 -2.80 -2.83
CA ASP A 288 4.05 -4.07 -3.52
C ASP A 288 4.21 -3.86 -5.04
N ILE A 289 4.93 -4.76 -5.71
CA ILE A 289 5.00 -4.76 -7.18
C ILE A 289 3.79 -5.48 -7.78
N CYS A 290 3.42 -5.12 -9.00
CA CYS A 290 2.50 -5.96 -9.78
C CYS A 290 3.18 -7.29 -10.12
N LEU A 291 2.59 -8.40 -9.65
CA LEU A 291 3.02 -9.75 -10.00
C LEU A 291 2.25 -10.21 -11.25
N SER A 292 2.97 -10.51 -12.33
CA SER A 292 2.34 -10.94 -13.58
C SER A 292 1.46 -12.18 -13.39
N ASN A 293 0.46 -12.36 -14.27
CA ASN A 293 -0.50 -13.48 -14.17
C ASN A 293 0.16 -14.86 -14.03
N VAL A 294 1.36 -15.09 -14.57
CA VAL A 294 2.11 -16.37 -14.44
C VAL A 294 2.70 -16.56 -13.03
N PHE A 295 3.23 -15.50 -12.41
CA PHE A 295 3.70 -15.54 -11.01
C PHE A 295 2.52 -15.50 -10.02
N SER A 296 1.44 -14.79 -10.38
CA SER A 296 0.19 -14.81 -9.63
C SER A 296 -0.42 -16.21 -9.62
N GLN A 297 -0.39 -16.97 -10.73
CA GLN A 297 -0.93 -18.33 -10.78
C GLN A 297 -0.18 -19.29 -9.87
N SER A 298 1.15 -19.16 -9.72
CA SER A 298 1.90 -19.93 -8.72
C SER A 298 1.56 -19.57 -7.27
N GLN A 299 1.27 -18.29 -6.97
CA GLN A 299 0.84 -17.87 -5.62
C GLN A 299 -0.63 -18.18 -5.32
N VAL A 300 -1.50 -18.08 -6.34
CA VAL A 300 -2.94 -18.38 -6.29
C VAL A 300 -3.17 -19.89 -6.14
N LEU A 301 -2.25 -20.73 -6.64
CA LEU A 301 -2.28 -22.18 -6.39
C LEU A 301 -1.83 -22.55 -4.95
N GLU A 302 -1.11 -21.69 -4.24
CA GLU A 302 -0.72 -21.89 -2.83
C GLU A 302 -1.64 -21.19 -1.81
N GLN A 303 -2.34 -20.10 -2.16
CA GLN A 303 -3.06 -19.23 -1.20
C GLN A 303 -4.59 -19.18 -1.33
N ASN A 304 -5.20 -19.98 -2.21
CA ASN A 304 -6.64 -19.83 -2.51
C ASN A 304 -7.63 -20.31 -1.43
N PHE A 305 -7.21 -20.97 -0.36
CA PHE A 305 -8.15 -21.40 0.69
C PHE A 305 -8.34 -20.37 1.80
N LEU A 306 -7.27 -19.72 2.27
CA LEU A 306 -7.31 -18.83 3.45
C LEU A 306 -7.81 -17.41 3.13
N ILE A 307 -7.49 -16.86 1.95
CA ILE A 307 -7.86 -15.48 1.59
C ILE A 307 -9.37 -15.36 1.31
N SER A 308 -9.98 -16.39 0.70
CA SER A 308 -11.44 -16.41 0.46
C SER A 308 -12.25 -16.43 1.76
N VAL A 309 -11.76 -17.13 2.80
CA VAL A 309 -12.46 -17.22 4.10
C VAL A 309 -12.27 -15.94 4.92
N MET A 310 -11.09 -15.32 4.91
CA MET A 310 -10.86 -14.04 5.60
C MET A 310 -11.64 -12.87 4.98
N THR A 311 -11.83 -12.86 3.66
CA THR A 311 -12.60 -11.81 2.97
C THR A 311 -14.09 -11.86 3.30
N ILE A 312 -14.63 -13.05 3.58
CA ILE A 312 -16.04 -13.23 3.97
C ILE A 312 -16.29 -12.81 5.43
N LEU A 313 -15.27 -12.88 6.30
CA LEU A 313 -15.40 -12.59 7.73
C LEU A 313 -15.19 -11.10 8.11
N THR A 314 -14.75 -10.24 7.18
CA THR A 314 -14.44 -8.81 7.45
C THR A 314 -15.39 -7.82 6.77
N LEU A 315 -16.63 -8.23 6.43
CA LEU A 315 -17.66 -7.34 5.90
C LEU A 315 -18.25 -6.38 6.95
N GLN A 316 -17.40 -5.59 7.62
CA GLN A 316 -17.81 -4.37 8.34
C GLN A 316 -16.67 -3.44 8.80
N GLN A 317 -15.53 -3.39 8.10
CA GLN A 317 -14.50 -2.38 8.38
C GLN A 317 -14.05 -1.66 7.09
N ASP A 318 -13.91 -0.34 7.23
CA ASP A 318 -13.63 0.74 6.27
C ASP A 318 -13.16 0.39 4.85
N GLU A 319 -13.75 1.06 3.85
CA GLU A 319 -13.20 1.21 2.49
C GLU A 319 -11.85 1.99 2.54
N GLU A 320 -10.78 1.35 3.02
CA GLU A 320 -9.44 1.79 2.63
C GLU A 320 -9.29 1.47 1.13
N THR A 321 -9.24 2.51 0.31
CA THR A 321 -8.97 2.40 -1.13
C THR A 321 -7.58 1.77 -1.33
N LYS A 322 -7.55 0.44 -1.43
CA LYS A 322 -6.34 -0.31 -1.77
C LYS A 322 -5.81 0.19 -3.11
N ILE A 323 -4.54 0.59 -3.15
CA ILE A 323 -3.87 1.02 -4.38
C ILE A 323 -3.78 -0.18 -5.32
N ASP A 324 -4.24 0.00 -6.56
CA ASP A 324 -4.08 -1.00 -7.60
C ASP A 324 -2.68 -0.90 -8.21
N VAL A 325 -1.80 -1.80 -7.79
CA VAL A 325 -0.40 -1.86 -8.23
C VAL A 325 -0.26 -2.28 -9.70
N CYS A 326 -1.31 -2.82 -10.32
CA CYS A 326 -1.31 -3.30 -11.70
C CYS A 326 -2.02 -2.36 -12.68
N VAL A 327 -2.41 -1.15 -12.24
CA VAL A 327 -3.14 -0.19 -13.08
C VAL A 327 -2.40 0.19 -14.37
N GLU A 328 -1.06 0.16 -14.39
CA GLU A 328 -0.25 0.44 -15.58
C GLU A 328 -0.47 -0.64 -16.65
N ASP A 329 -0.48 -1.92 -16.28
CA ASP A 329 -0.76 -3.04 -17.20
C ASP A 329 -2.17 -2.91 -17.80
N GLU A 330 -3.15 -2.57 -16.96
CA GLU A 330 -4.53 -2.35 -17.41
C GLU A 330 -4.65 -1.13 -18.32
N MET A 331 -3.88 -0.07 -18.06
CA MET A 331 -3.81 1.13 -18.88
C MET A 331 -3.21 0.82 -20.27
N ILE A 332 -2.14 0.03 -20.33
CA ILE A 332 -1.55 -0.45 -21.58
C ILE A 332 -2.57 -1.24 -22.38
N GLU A 333 -3.27 -2.19 -21.74
CA GLU A 333 -4.33 -2.97 -22.39
C GLU A 333 -5.46 -2.07 -22.91
N TYR A 334 -5.90 -1.11 -22.11
CA TYR A 334 -7.02 -0.23 -22.43
C TYR A 334 -6.72 0.69 -23.61
N LEU A 335 -5.57 1.40 -23.60
CA LEU A 335 -5.19 2.35 -24.66
C LEU A 335 -4.81 1.68 -25.98
N ASN A 336 -4.46 0.40 -25.97
CA ASN A 336 -4.20 -0.37 -27.18
C ASN A 336 -5.45 -0.88 -27.88
N ARG A 337 -6.64 -0.76 -27.28
CA ARG A 337 -7.89 -1.16 -27.93
C ARG A 337 -8.27 -0.21 -29.07
N LYS A 338 -8.73 -0.78 -30.18
CA LYS A 338 -9.10 0.00 -31.37
C LYS A 338 -10.33 0.88 -31.17
N ASP A 339 -11.30 0.44 -30.37
CA ASP A 339 -12.48 1.26 -30.03
C ASP A 339 -12.11 2.45 -29.15
N VAL A 340 -11.16 2.28 -28.23
CA VAL A 340 -10.61 3.36 -27.39
C VAL A 340 -9.83 4.37 -28.23
N GLN A 341 -8.92 3.90 -29.09
CA GLN A 341 -8.18 4.76 -30.03
C GLN A 341 -9.12 5.57 -30.92
N THR A 342 -10.16 4.93 -31.46
CA THR A 342 -11.19 5.61 -32.27
C THR A 342 -11.93 6.67 -31.47
N ALA A 343 -12.35 6.36 -30.24
CA ALA A 343 -13.06 7.32 -29.38
C ALA A 343 -12.19 8.53 -28.99
N LEU A 344 -10.89 8.32 -28.83
CA LEU A 344 -9.90 9.36 -28.55
C LEU A 344 -9.45 10.14 -29.81
N ASN A 345 -9.99 9.83 -30.98
CA ASN A 345 -9.48 10.34 -32.26
C ASN A 345 -7.98 10.10 -32.46
N ALA A 346 -7.45 9.05 -31.84
CA ALA A 346 -6.04 8.70 -31.80
C ALA A 346 -5.67 7.70 -32.89
N ARG A 347 -4.42 7.72 -33.32
CA ARG A 347 -3.85 6.75 -34.25
C ARG A 347 -2.41 6.43 -33.89
N LEU A 348 -2.00 5.21 -34.21
CA LEU A 348 -0.61 4.79 -34.15
C LEU A 348 0.04 5.05 -35.50
N VAL A 349 1.19 5.72 -35.48
CA VAL A 349 2.00 6.04 -36.66
C VAL A 349 3.43 5.63 -36.34
N ASP A 350 4.07 4.89 -37.25
CA ASP A 350 5.41 4.31 -37.11
C ASP A 350 5.59 3.27 -35.98
N VAL A 351 4.56 3.05 -35.17
CA VAL A 351 4.51 2.03 -34.10
C VAL A 351 3.28 1.14 -34.25
N ASN A 352 3.36 -0.09 -33.73
CA ASN A 352 2.26 -1.06 -33.78
C ASN A 352 1.41 -1.06 -32.50
N THR A 353 2.00 -0.63 -31.39
CA THR A 353 1.43 -0.60 -30.05
C THR A 353 1.70 0.75 -29.42
N TRP A 354 0.73 1.25 -28.66
CA TRP A 354 0.94 2.34 -27.72
C TRP A 354 1.70 1.78 -26.51
N THR A 355 2.71 2.49 -26.01
CA THR A 355 3.48 2.14 -24.82
C THR A 355 3.56 3.32 -23.87
N PRO A 356 3.72 3.11 -22.55
CA PRO A 356 3.74 4.20 -21.57
C PRO A 356 4.91 5.16 -21.80
N CYS A 357 6.08 4.63 -22.15
CA CYS A 357 7.23 5.38 -22.62
C CYS A 357 7.62 4.96 -24.04
N SER A 358 8.06 5.93 -24.84
CA SER A 358 8.36 5.72 -26.26
C SER A 358 9.52 4.74 -26.49
N GLU A 359 9.32 3.76 -27.38
CA GLU A 359 10.36 2.83 -27.82
C GLU A 359 11.17 3.35 -29.02
N ILE A 360 10.64 4.33 -29.75
CA ILE A 360 11.26 4.85 -30.98
C ILE A 360 12.06 6.13 -30.76
N LEU A 361 11.82 6.82 -29.65
CA LEU A 361 12.44 8.10 -29.33
C LEU A 361 13.82 7.89 -28.70
N SER A 362 14.87 8.26 -29.44
CA SER A 362 16.23 8.38 -28.94
C SER A 362 16.50 9.84 -28.55
N TYR A 363 16.20 10.17 -27.29
CA TYR A 363 16.36 11.51 -26.74
C TYR A 363 17.82 11.87 -26.43
N GLU A 364 18.19 13.15 -26.51
CA GLU A 364 19.53 13.65 -26.16
C GLU A 364 19.76 13.61 -24.64
N MET A 365 20.28 12.47 -24.15
CA MET A 365 20.42 12.20 -22.72
C MET A 365 21.44 13.09 -22.00
N ASP A 366 22.33 13.79 -22.71
CA ASP A 366 23.23 14.80 -22.11
C ASP A 366 22.44 15.96 -21.49
N ASN A 367 21.19 16.19 -21.91
CA ASN A 367 20.31 17.19 -21.32
C ASN A 367 19.97 16.93 -19.85
N LEU A 368 20.06 15.68 -19.37
CA LEU A 368 19.84 15.36 -17.95
C LEU A 368 20.82 16.12 -17.04
N GLU A 369 22.01 16.48 -17.53
CA GLU A 369 23.03 17.17 -16.75
C GLU A 369 22.88 18.69 -16.73
N VAL A 370 21.94 19.25 -17.50
CA VAL A 370 21.70 20.70 -17.53
C VAL A 370 20.96 21.11 -16.25
N PRO A 371 21.53 21.95 -15.37
CA PRO A 371 20.86 22.33 -14.13
C PRO A 371 19.69 23.28 -14.42
N MET A 372 18.55 23.03 -13.80
CA MET A 372 17.34 23.85 -13.97
C MET A 372 17.30 25.09 -13.05
N THR A 373 18.21 25.16 -12.07
CA THR A 373 18.27 26.27 -11.12
C THR A 373 18.37 27.67 -11.76
N PRO A 374 19.13 27.92 -12.86
CA PRO A 374 19.17 29.25 -13.49
C PRO A 374 17.82 29.64 -14.10
N ILE A 375 17.08 28.67 -14.63
CA ILE A 375 15.77 28.88 -15.24
C ILE A 375 14.73 29.16 -14.14
N LEU A 376 14.76 28.40 -13.05
CA LEU A 376 13.89 28.66 -11.89
C LEU A 376 14.15 30.05 -11.28
N VAL A 377 15.41 30.50 -11.20
CA VAL A 377 15.77 31.88 -10.81
C VAL A 377 15.12 32.90 -11.74
N SER A 378 15.20 32.69 -13.05
CA SER A 378 14.61 33.57 -14.07
C SER A 378 13.09 33.72 -13.89
N LEU A 379 12.40 32.60 -13.65
CA LEU A 379 10.96 32.54 -13.44
C LEU A 379 10.53 33.24 -12.15
N LEU A 380 11.21 32.99 -11.03
CA LEU A 380 10.94 33.64 -9.75
C LEU A 380 11.12 35.16 -9.84
N LYS A 381 12.17 35.63 -10.52
CA LYS A 381 12.39 37.06 -10.78
C LYS A 381 11.31 37.70 -11.66
N SER A 382 10.67 36.89 -12.49
CA SER A 382 9.56 37.30 -13.36
C SER A 382 8.20 37.25 -12.65
N GLY A 383 8.17 36.90 -11.35
CA GLY A 383 6.94 36.84 -10.55
C GLY A 383 6.12 35.57 -10.73
N ILE A 384 6.67 34.54 -11.37
CA ILE A 384 6.02 33.24 -11.52
C ILE A 384 6.15 32.45 -10.21
N ARG A 385 5.02 32.00 -9.66
CA ARG A 385 5.02 31.15 -8.45
C ARG A 385 5.50 29.75 -8.79
N ILE A 386 6.36 29.18 -7.95
CA ILE A 386 6.91 27.84 -8.12
C ILE A 386 6.57 27.00 -6.88
N LEU A 387 5.88 25.89 -7.10
CA LEU A 387 5.74 24.82 -6.14
C LEU A 387 6.62 23.65 -6.57
N VAL A 388 7.49 23.19 -5.68
CA VAL A 388 8.20 21.93 -5.85
C VAL A 388 7.68 20.98 -4.78
N TYR A 389 7.29 19.77 -5.17
CA TYR A 389 6.84 18.76 -4.21
C TYR A 389 7.47 17.40 -4.46
N SER A 390 7.56 16.58 -3.42
CA SER A 390 8.10 15.22 -3.51
C SER A 390 7.25 14.26 -2.69
N GLY A 391 6.94 13.10 -3.24
CA GLY A 391 6.56 11.94 -2.44
C GLY A 391 7.73 11.44 -1.58
N ASP A 392 7.46 11.01 -0.36
CA ASP A 392 8.50 10.56 0.57
C ASP A 392 8.91 9.08 0.42
N GLN A 393 8.25 8.32 -0.44
CA GLN A 393 8.56 6.92 -0.79
C GLN A 393 9.32 6.77 -2.13
N ASP A 394 9.63 7.88 -2.79
CA ASP A 394 10.36 7.88 -4.06
C ASP A 394 11.87 7.69 -3.87
N SER A 395 12.42 6.58 -4.38
CA SER A 395 13.87 6.35 -4.40
C SER A 395 14.56 6.80 -5.69
N VAL A 396 13.81 7.15 -6.74
CA VAL A 396 14.35 7.57 -8.04
C VAL A 396 14.87 9.00 -7.96
N LEU A 397 14.05 9.92 -7.45
CA LEU A 397 14.41 11.32 -7.19
C LEU A 397 14.01 11.72 -5.76
N PRO A 398 14.76 11.22 -4.75
CA PRO A 398 14.36 11.37 -3.35
C PRO A 398 14.16 12.81 -2.92
N LEU A 399 13.23 13.01 -1.99
CA LEU A 399 12.93 14.30 -1.38
C LEU A 399 14.18 15.00 -0.80
N THR A 400 15.20 14.23 -0.39
CA THR A 400 16.46 14.72 0.17
C THR A 400 17.29 15.48 -0.87
N GLY A 401 17.32 15.05 -2.12
CA GLY A 401 17.95 15.80 -3.22
C GLY A 401 17.15 17.07 -3.53
N THR A 402 15.85 16.91 -3.79
CA THR A 402 14.97 18.02 -4.17
C THR A 402 14.98 19.14 -3.12
N ARG A 403 14.90 18.81 -1.82
CA ARG A 403 14.91 19.83 -0.76
C ARG A 403 16.23 20.60 -0.68
N VAL A 404 17.36 19.97 -0.98
CA VAL A 404 18.67 20.62 -1.00
C VAL A 404 18.72 21.63 -2.14
N VAL A 405 18.25 21.25 -3.33
CA VAL A 405 18.17 22.14 -4.49
C VAL A 405 17.27 23.35 -4.21
N VAL A 406 16.06 23.12 -3.68
CA VAL A 406 15.10 24.21 -3.40
C VAL A 406 15.60 25.16 -2.31
N ASN A 407 16.19 24.63 -1.24
CA ASN A 407 16.81 25.45 -0.19
C ASN A 407 18.01 26.24 -0.73
N GLY A 408 18.84 25.63 -1.57
CA GLY A 408 19.95 26.29 -2.26
C GLY A 408 19.49 27.45 -3.13
N LEU A 409 18.42 27.24 -3.92
CA LEU A 409 17.78 28.26 -4.74
C LEU A 409 17.25 29.44 -3.90
N ALA A 410 16.56 29.14 -2.79
CA ALA A 410 16.05 30.17 -1.88
C ALA A 410 17.18 31.02 -1.27
N LYS A 411 18.28 30.38 -0.86
CA LYS A 411 19.48 31.06 -0.33
C LYS A 411 20.16 31.91 -1.40
N GLN A 412 20.32 31.39 -2.62
CA GLN A 412 20.93 32.11 -3.74
C GLN A 412 20.17 33.42 -4.06
N LEU A 413 18.85 33.39 -3.93
CA LEU A 413 17.98 34.54 -4.17
C LEU A 413 17.78 35.45 -2.94
N GLY A 414 18.26 35.05 -1.76
CA GLY A 414 18.02 35.77 -0.51
C GLY A 414 16.54 35.80 -0.12
N LEU A 415 15.77 34.77 -0.47
CA LEU A 415 14.35 34.69 -0.11
C LEU A 415 14.20 34.37 1.38
N ASN A 416 13.43 35.20 2.08
CA ASN A 416 13.10 34.95 3.48
C ASN A 416 12.11 33.80 3.62
N ILE A 417 12.22 33.03 4.70
CA ILE A 417 11.23 32.00 5.06
C ILE A 417 9.96 32.71 5.52
N THR A 418 8.92 32.67 4.69
CA THR A 418 7.60 33.26 5.00
C THR A 418 6.68 32.29 5.73
N LEU A 419 6.89 30.99 5.52
CA LEU A 419 6.27 29.94 6.33
C LEU A 419 7.35 28.94 6.76
N PRO A 420 7.61 28.78 8.07
CA PRO A 420 8.61 27.83 8.55
C PRO A 420 8.22 26.39 8.21
N TYR A 421 9.22 25.52 8.14
CA TYR A 421 9.01 24.09 7.89
C TYR A 421 8.06 23.50 8.95
N ARG A 422 6.89 23.05 8.52
CA ARG A 422 5.86 22.49 9.40
C ARG A 422 5.07 21.39 8.72
N ALA A 423 4.39 20.58 9.51
CA ALA A 423 3.39 19.66 8.99
C ALA A 423 2.22 20.43 8.35
N TRP A 424 1.66 19.87 7.28
CA TRP A 424 0.38 20.25 6.73
C TRP A 424 -0.59 19.07 6.81
N PHE A 425 -1.88 19.37 6.87
CA PHE A 425 -2.91 18.38 7.19
C PHE A 425 -3.92 18.24 6.05
N ASN A 426 -4.38 17.00 5.85
CA ASN A 426 -5.55 16.67 5.05
C ASN A 426 -6.53 15.90 5.93
N GLY A 427 -7.69 16.51 6.20
CA GLY A 427 -8.57 16.04 7.27
C GLY A 427 -7.85 16.06 8.63
N ASN A 428 -7.94 14.95 9.37
CA ASN A 428 -7.31 14.79 10.68
C ASN A 428 -5.92 14.14 10.61
N GLN A 429 -5.38 13.91 9.41
CA GLN A 429 -4.09 13.25 9.20
C GLN A 429 -3.05 14.22 8.64
N VAL A 430 -1.78 13.99 8.99
CA VAL A 430 -0.66 14.71 8.37
C VAL A 430 -0.59 14.31 6.90
N GLY A 431 -0.76 15.31 6.01
CA GLY A 431 -0.60 15.16 4.57
C GLY A 431 0.87 15.18 4.14
N GLY A 432 1.74 15.81 4.93
CA GLY A 432 3.18 15.89 4.73
C GLY A 432 3.77 17.13 5.40
N TRP A 433 4.88 17.65 4.89
CA TRP A 433 5.53 18.85 5.41
C TRP A 433 5.66 19.93 4.34
N THR A 434 5.70 21.20 4.74
CA THR A 434 5.82 22.32 3.80
C THR A 434 6.63 23.46 4.37
N GLN A 435 7.30 24.20 3.48
CA GLN A 435 8.02 25.42 3.77
C GLN A 435 7.88 26.40 2.60
N VAL A 436 7.68 27.68 2.90
CA VAL A 436 7.47 28.72 1.89
C VAL A 436 8.53 29.82 2.03
N TYR A 437 9.07 30.23 0.90
CA TYR A 437 10.10 31.26 0.76
C TYR A 437 9.56 32.43 -0.08
N GLY A 438 9.50 33.61 0.54
CA GLY A 438 9.10 34.86 -0.12
C GLY A 438 7.71 34.84 -0.77
N GLU A 439 6.79 33.96 -0.34
CA GLU A 439 5.47 33.70 -0.94
C GLU A 439 5.46 33.22 -2.41
N VAL A 440 6.63 33.12 -3.04
CA VAL A 440 6.77 32.81 -4.47
C VAL A 440 7.37 31.42 -4.73
N LEU A 441 8.10 30.86 -3.77
CA LEU A 441 8.70 29.52 -3.85
C LEU A 441 8.22 28.67 -2.68
N SER A 442 7.63 27.52 -2.96
CA SER A 442 7.15 26.59 -1.94
C SER A 442 7.77 25.21 -2.16
N PHE A 443 8.18 24.57 -1.06
CA PHE A 443 8.51 23.15 -1.03
C PHE A 443 7.46 22.41 -0.21
N ALA A 444 7.02 21.25 -0.67
CA ALA A 444 6.14 20.36 0.08
C ALA A 444 6.52 18.89 -0.08
N THR A 445 6.34 18.09 0.96
CA THR A 445 6.32 16.64 0.83
C THR A 445 4.88 16.14 0.90
N ILE A 446 4.61 15.01 0.25
CA ILE A 446 3.38 14.25 0.42
C ILE A 446 3.76 12.96 1.14
N ARG A 447 3.21 12.77 2.34
CA ARG A 447 3.49 11.61 3.18
C ARG A 447 2.93 10.35 2.52
N GLY A 448 3.70 9.27 2.48
CA GLY A 448 3.33 7.98 1.90
C GLY A 448 3.18 8.00 0.37
N ALA A 449 3.68 9.03 -0.31
CA ALA A 449 3.58 9.15 -1.76
C ALA A 449 4.84 8.60 -2.44
N SER A 450 4.60 7.86 -3.51
CA SER A 450 5.55 7.40 -4.53
C SER A 450 6.11 8.55 -5.37
N HIS A 451 6.89 8.18 -6.39
CA HIS A 451 7.31 9.07 -7.48
C HIS A 451 6.10 9.74 -8.14
N GLU A 452 5.11 8.93 -8.51
CA GLU A 452 3.80 9.35 -9.00
C GLU A 452 2.89 9.66 -7.82
N ALA A 453 3.17 10.78 -7.14
CA ALA A 453 2.47 11.12 -5.90
C ALA A 453 0.92 11.16 -5.99
N PRO A 454 0.29 11.58 -7.11
CA PRO A 454 -1.17 11.49 -7.25
C PRO A 454 -1.71 10.06 -7.41
N PHE A 455 -0.91 9.11 -7.90
CA PHE A 455 -1.31 7.71 -7.99
C PHE A 455 -1.41 7.07 -6.59
N SER A 456 -0.36 7.20 -5.79
CA SER A 456 -0.23 6.57 -4.46
C SER A 456 -0.93 7.32 -3.33
N GLN A 457 -1.00 8.66 -3.40
CA GLN A 457 -1.65 9.50 -2.40
C GLN A 457 -2.65 10.49 -3.04
N PRO A 458 -3.70 9.97 -3.70
CA PRO A 458 -4.60 10.77 -4.55
C PRO A 458 -5.29 11.91 -3.80
N GLU A 459 -5.80 11.65 -2.60
CA GLU A 459 -6.48 12.68 -1.81
C GLU A 459 -5.54 13.81 -1.36
N ARG A 460 -4.36 13.44 -0.84
CA ARG A 460 -3.34 14.39 -0.39
C ARG A 460 -2.82 15.21 -1.57
N SER A 461 -2.62 14.58 -2.72
CA SER A 461 -2.24 15.23 -3.97
C SER A 461 -3.27 16.27 -4.42
N LEU A 462 -4.56 15.93 -4.43
CA LEU A 462 -5.63 16.88 -4.76
C LEU A 462 -5.69 18.07 -3.79
N ALA A 463 -5.49 17.83 -2.48
CA ALA A 463 -5.44 18.88 -1.48
C ALA A 463 -4.27 19.85 -1.71
N LEU A 464 -3.08 19.31 -2.06
CA LEU A 464 -1.91 20.09 -2.42
C LEU A 464 -2.14 20.92 -3.69
N PHE A 465 -2.69 20.30 -4.73
CA PHE A 465 -3.03 20.97 -5.99
C PHE A 465 -4.03 22.12 -5.79
N ARG A 466 -5.08 21.90 -4.99
CA ARG A 466 -6.06 22.94 -4.63
C ARG A 466 -5.38 24.14 -3.96
N GLY A 467 -4.49 23.89 -3.00
CA GLY A 467 -3.74 24.93 -2.30
C GLY A 467 -2.88 25.76 -3.25
N PHE A 468 -2.16 25.09 -4.15
CA PHE A 468 -1.31 25.72 -5.16
C PHE A 468 -2.09 26.64 -6.11
N LEU A 469 -3.19 26.16 -6.69
CA LEU A 469 -4.03 26.95 -7.59
C LEU A 469 -4.65 28.16 -6.89
N ALA A 470 -5.07 27.99 -5.63
CA ALA A 470 -5.64 29.07 -4.84
C ALA A 470 -4.59 30.11 -4.38
N GLY A 471 -3.29 29.84 -4.53
CA GLY A 471 -2.22 30.68 -3.99
C GLY A 471 -2.24 30.75 -2.46
N LYS A 472 -2.70 29.68 -1.80
CA LYS A 472 -2.83 29.61 -0.34
C LYS A 472 -1.82 28.62 0.24
N PRO A 473 -1.26 28.89 1.43
CA PRO A 473 -0.49 27.90 2.17
C PRO A 473 -1.30 26.62 2.41
N LEU A 474 -0.61 25.47 2.42
CA LEU A 474 -1.25 24.19 2.76
C LEU A 474 -1.80 24.23 4.20
N PRO A 475 -2.94 23.56 4.50
CA PRO A 475 -3.62 23.71 5.78
C PRO A 475 -2.71 23.37 6.98
N PRO A 476 -2.67 24.21 8.04
CA PRO A 476 -2.08 23.79 9.31
C PRO A 476 -2.98 22.78 10.01
N GLY A 477 -2.44 22.10 11.03
CA GLY A 477 -3.27 21.29 11.91
C GLY A 477 -4.29 22.17 12.63
N ILE A 478 -5.48 21.62 12.89
CA ILE A 478 -6.43 22.29 13.78
C ILE A 478 -5.79 22.28 15.16
N GLU A 479 -5.19 23.39 15.57
CA GLU A 479 -4.95 23.63 16.99
C GLU A 479 -6.32 23.65 17.65
N ILE A 480 -6.68 22.57 18.36
CA ILE A 480 -7.69 22.67 19.40
C ILE A 480 -7.06 23.61 20.43
N ALA A 481 -7.29 24.91 20.27
CA ALA A 481 -7.08 25.87 21.33
C ALA A 481 -7.97 25.42 22.48
N GLN A 482 -7.44 24.59 23.37
CA GLN A 482 -7.99 24.43 24.70
C GLN A 482 -7.92 25.82 25.31
N LYS A 483 -9.02 26.58 25.23
CA LYS A 483 -9.18 27.77 26.06
C LYS A 483 -8.86 27.32 27.49
N PRO A 484 -7.84 27.88 28.16
CA PRO A 484 -7.59 27.53 29.54
C PRO A 484 -8.87 27.82 30.31
N ARG A 485 -9.49 26.77 30.89
CA ARG A 485 -10.63 26.97 31.77
C ARG A 485 -10.12 27.77 32.97
N PRO A 486 -10.68 28.94 33.30
CA PRO A 486 -10.28 29.64 34.50
C PRO A 486 -10.64 28.75 35.70
N ILE A 487 -9.63 28.24 36.40
CA ILE A 487 -9.80 27.50 37.65
C ILE A 487 -9.97 28.55 38.75
N PRO A 488 -11.17 28.69 39.36
CA PRO A 488 -11.31 29.58 40.50
C PRO A 488 -10.53 29.00 41.68
N PHE A 489 -9.56 29.76 42.20
CA PHE A 489 -8.87 29.45 43.45
C PHE A 489 -9.30 30.44 44.54
N ARG A 490 -9.37 29.96 45.78
CA ARG A 490 -9.69 30.79 46.95
C ARG A 490 -8.44 30.92 47.81
N ILE A 491 -8.04 32.15 48.11
CA ILE A 491 -6.96 32.41 49.07
C ILE A 491 -7.57 32.30 50.47
N THR A 492 -7.16 31.28 51.23
CA THR A 492 -7.81 30.92 52.50
C THR A 492 -7.31 31.71 53.72
N LYS A 493 -6.31 32.57 53.55
CA LYS A 493 -5.78 33.49 54.57
C LYS A 493 -5.66 34.89 53.95
N PRO A 494 -5.79 36.00 54.72
CA PRO A 494 -5.53 37.33 54.18
C PRO A 494 -4.07 37.37 53.69
N PRO A 495 -3.83 37.57 52.39
CA PRO A 495 -2.49 37.50 51.85
C PRO A 495 -1.72 38.79 52.13
N ASP A 496 -0.39 38.68 52.21
CA ASP A 496 0.47 39.86 52.28
C ASP A 496 0.50 40.50 50.89
N VAL A 497 -0.05 41.71 50.79
CA VAL A 497 -0.14 42.46 49.53
C VAL A 497 0.91 43.54 49.49
N PHE A 498 1.94 43.35 48.67
CA PHE A 498 2.94 44.37 48.37
C PHE A 498 2.51 45.18 47.15
N LYS A 499 2.26 46.47 47.36
CA LYS A 499 1.97 47.42 46.27
C LYS A 499 3.27 48.04 45.79
N ASN A 500 3.45 48.09 44.47
CA ASN A 500 4.61 48.75 43.88
C ASN A 500 4.53 50.28 44.15
N PRO A 501 5.51 50.89 44.84
CA PRO A 501 5.45 52.31 45.18
C PRO A 501 5.59 53.27 43.99
N LEU A 502 5.96 52.77 42.80
CA LEU A 502 6.10 53.59 41.58
C LEU A 502 4.86 53.54 40.65
N ASN A 503 3.88 52.69 40.92
CA ASN A 503 2.60 52.62 40.19
C ASN A 503 1.55 51.92 41.06
N SER A 504 0.86 52.69 41.90
CA SER A 504 -0.03 52.17 42.96
C SER A 504 -1.30 51.46 42.47
N ASP A 505 -1.66 51.62 41.19
CA ASP A 505 -3.00 51.27 40.70
C ASP A 505 -3.05 50.10 39.72
N THR A 506 -1.90 49.56 39.28
CA THR A 506 -1.89 48.52 38.21
C THR A 506 -1.11 47.26 38.55
N SER A 507 -0.36 47.21 39.65
CA SER A 507 0.37 46.00 40.03
C SER A 507 0.51 45.84 41.54
N SER A 508 -0.06 44.75 42.06
CA SER A 508 0.12 44.31 43.45
C SER A 508 0.62 42.86 43.41
N VAL A 509 1.64 42.55 44.20
CA VAL A 509 2.13 41.19 44.39
C VAL A 509 1.52 40.65 45.68
N VAL A 510 0.84 39.51 45.57
CA VAL A 510 0.05 38.91 46.64
C VAL A 510 0.71 37.61 47.06
N PHE A 511 1.22 37.52 48.29
CA PHE A 511 1.83 36.31 48.83
C PHE A 511 0.83 35.57 49.73
N GLY A 512 0.55 34.29 49.44
CA GLY A 512 -0.32 33.45 50.28
C GLY A 512 -0.50 32.03 49.74
N GLU A 513 -0.96 31.12 50.60
CA GLU A 513 -1.34 29.76 50.21
C GLU A 513 -2.68 29.77 49.47
N ALA A 514 -2.69 29.32 48.21
CA ALA A 514 -3.91 29.11 47.42
C ALA A 514 -4.30 27.63 47.42
N LYS A 515 -5.56 27.32 47.74
CA LYS A 515 -6.12 25.98 47.56
C LYS A 515 -7.09 25.97 46.38
N ILE A 516 -6.90 25.01 45.48
CA ILE A 516 -7.78 24.73 44.35
C ILE A 516 -8.99 23.94 44.88
N GLN A 517 -10.20 24.35 44.53
CA GLN A 517 -11.44 23.65 44.91
C GLN A 517 -12.09 23.08 43.66
N ASP A 518 -12.01 21.78 43.47
CA ASP A 518 -12.65 21.09 42.34
C ASP A 518 -14.12 20.77 42.68
N LEU A 519 -15.04 21.45 42.00
CA LEU A 519 -16.50 21.32 42.18
C LEU A 519 -17.12 20.22 41.29
N SER A 520 -16.32 19.50 40.51
CA SER A 520 -16.82 18.48 39.57
C SER A 520 -17.28 17.17 40.23
N LEU A 521 -16.98 16.95 41.51
CA LEU A 521 -17.30 15.73 42.26
C LEU A 521 -18.75 15.63 42.78
N GLN A 522 -19.62 16.61 42.52
CA GLN A 522 -21.01 16.60 43.04
C GLN A 522 -22.06 15.91 42.15
N LEU A 523 -21.69 15.31 41.01
CA LEU A 523 -22.70 14.92 40.00
C LEU A 523 -22.71 13.47 39.50
N GLN A 524 -21.99 12.53 40.10
CA GLN A 524 -22.17 11.12 39.74
C GLN A 524 -22.30 10.22 40.96
N GLY A 525 -23.56 9.80 41.21
CA GLY A 525 -23.93 8.79 42.18
C GLY A 525 -23.44 7.42 41.74
N LEU A 526 -22.78 6.74 42.68
CA LEU A 526 -22.09 5.46 42.54
C LEU A 526 -23.02 4.27 42.27
N ARG A 527 -22.53 3.32 41.49
CA ARG A 527 -22.83 1.88 41.62
C ARG A 527 -21.53 1.19 42.02
N VAL A 528 -21.48 0.65 43.24
CA VAL A 528 -20.35 -0.10 43.81
C VAL A 528 -20.63 -1.60 43.69
N VAL A 529 -19.60 -2.38 43.34
CA VAL A 529 -19.46 -3.79 43.76
C VAL A 529 -18.12 -3.89 44.51
N PRO A 530 -18.09 -4.46 45.73
CA PRO A 530 -16.93 -4.44 46.62
C PRO A 530 -16.06 -5.71 46.53
N ASP A 531 -14.76 -5.58 46.77
CA ASP A 531 -14.06 -6.29 47.85
C ASP A 531 -12.68 -5.68 48.14
N ASP A 532 -12.29 -5.80 49.41
CA ASP A 532 -11.39 -4.96 50.18
C ASP A 532 -9.91 -5.38 50.15
N GLU A 533 -9.01 -4.41 49.93
CA GLU A 533 -7.79 -4.21 50.74
C GLU A 533 -7.54 -2.68 50.79
N ASP A 534 -7.55 -2.10 51.99
CA ASP A 534 -7.19 -0.69 52.20
C ASP A 534 -5.72 -0.48 51.83
N VAL A 535 -5.48 0.01 50.62
CA VAL A 535 -4.16 0.41 50.16
C VAL A 535 -4.01 1.92 50.29
N ASP A 536 -2.95 2.34 50.97
CA ASP A 536 -2.55 3.74 51.07
C ASP A 536 -2.26 4.29 49.66
N ASP A 537 -3.14 5.15 49.14
CA ASP A 537 -3.00 5.82 47.85
C ASP A 537 -2.34 7.21 47.96
N THR A 538 -1.85 7.58 49.15
CA THR A 538 -1.15 8.85 49.36
C THR A 538 0.06 8.95 48.42
N GLY A 539 0.08 10.01 47.61
CA GLY A 539 1.14 10.27 46.63
C GLY A 539 0.84 9.80 45.20
N VAL A 540 -0.27 9.10 44.95
CA VAL A 540 -0.68 8.66 43.61
C VAL A 540 -2.04 9.27 43.25
N HIS A 541 -2.17 9.78 42.02
CA HIS A 541 -3.40 10.47 41.63
C HIS A 541 -4.55 9.47 41.33
N PRO A 542 -5.79 9.69 41.82
CA PRO A 542 -6.90 8.74 41.68
C PRO A 542 -7.24 8.34 40.23
N LYS A 543 -7.09 9.26 39.27
CA LYS A 543 -7.33 8.97 37.84
C LYS A 543 -6.27 8.04 37.24
N ASP A 544 -5.05 8.09 37.74
CA ASP A 544 -3.96 7.27 37.23
C ASP A 544 -4.16 5.83 37.71
N ILE A 545 -4.61 5.67 38.95
CA ILE A 545 -5.03 4.37 39.51
C ILE A 545 -6.14 3.76 38.67
N GLU A 546 -7.19 4.52 38.35
CA GLU A 546 -8.32 4.05 37.53
C GLU A 546 -7.88 3.68 36.10
N LEU A 547 -6.98 4.46 35.51
CA LEU A 547 -6.44 4.20 34.18
C LEU A 547 -5.59 2.93 34.15
N VAL A 548 -4.68 2.73 35.12
CA VAL A 548 -3.86 1.52 35.23
C VAL A 548 -4.74 0.29 35.52
N MET A 549 -5.73 0.40 36.42
CA MET A 549 -6.68 -0.70 36.67
C MET A 549 -7.42 -1.13 35.40
N THR A 550 -7.89 -0.16 34.61
CA THR A 550 -8.69 -0.44 33.40
C THR A 550 -7.81 -1.01 32.29
N GLN A 551 -6.63 -0.45 32.07
CA GLN A 551 -5.76 -0.84 30.96
C GLN A 551 -5.03 -2.16 31.23
N ALA A 552 -4.58 -2.39 32.47
CA ALA A 552 -3.90 -3.63 32.84
C ALA A 552 -4.86 -4.71 33.39
N SER A 553 -6.17 -4.42 33.49
CA SER A 553 -7.18 -5.33 34.06
C SER A 553 -6.84 -5.84 35.47
N VAL A 554 -6.33 -4.96 36.35
CA VAL A 554 -5.89 -5.32 37.71
C VAL A 554 -6.71 -4.65 38.81
N SER A 555 -6.70 -5.25 40.00
CA SER A 555 -7.31 -4.68 41.22
C SER A 555 -6.65 -3.35 41.64
N ARG A 556 -7.41 -2.48 42.32
CA ARG A 556 -6.94 -1.18 42.83
C ARG A 556 -5.65 -1.28 43.67
N PRO A 557 -5.50 -2.24 44.59
CA PRO A 557 -4.26 -2.41 45.36
C PRO A 557 -3.04 -2.74 44.50
N LYS A 558 -3.20 -3.47 43.39
CA LYS A 558 -2.12 -3.77 42.44
C LYS A 558 -1.75 -2.54 41.61
N ALA A 559 -2.73 -1.79 41.13
CA ALA A 559 -2.51 -0.56 40.38
C ALA A 559 -1.76 0.51 41.20
N VAL A 560 -2.16 0.72 42.46
CA VAL A 560 -1.48 1.68 43.35
C VAL A 560 -0.04 1.25 43.65
N ARG A 561 0.20 -0.04 43.90
CA ARG A 561 1.56 -0.55 44.14
C ARG A 561 2.46 -0.36 42.92
N ALA A 562 1.97 -0.70 41.73
CA ALA A 562 2.71 -0.50 40.48
C ALA A 562 2.99 0.98 40.21
N LEU A 563 2.01 1.86 40.42
CA LEU A 563 2.21 3.31 40.28
C LEU A 563 3.21 3.87 41.29
N LYS A 564 3.23 3.36 42.53
CA LYS A 564 4.24 3.75 43.53
C LYS A 564 5.64 3.23 43.17
N ALA A 565 5.74 2.02 42.62
CA ALA A 565 7.01 1.46 42.17
C ALA A 565 7.58 2.20 40.95
N ALA A 566 6.70 2.70 40.09
CA ALA A 566 7.03 3.46 38.89
C ALA A 566 7.12 4.99 39.10
N ASP A 567 7.19 5.48 40.34
CA ASP A 567 7.23 6.92 40.68
C ASP A 567 6.09 7.75 40.03
N GLY A 568 4.93 7.15 39.81
CA GLY A 568 3.75 7.77 39.19
C GLY A 568 3.71 7.70 37.65
N ASP A 569 4.67 7.03 37.00
CA ASP A 569 4.65 6.82 35.55
C ASP A 569 3.65 5.71 35.15
N ILE A 570 2.59 6.12 34.46
CA ILE A 570 1.46 5.27 34.09
C ILE A 570 1.87 4.18 33.09
N VAL A 571 2.71 4.52 32.10
CA VAL A 571 3.11 3.59 31.04
C VAL A 571 4.00 2.50 31.62
N SER A 572 4.94 2.88 32.48
CA SER A 572 5.85 1.97 33.17
C SER A 572 5.08 1.05 34.12
N ALA A 573 4.12 1.59 34.90
CA ALA A 573 3.26 0.79 35.76
C ALA A 573 2.39 -0.21 34.99
N ILE A 574 1.85 0.19 33.83
CA ILE A 574 1.09 -0.72 32.96
C ILE A 574 2.02 -1.79 32.41
N MET A 575 3.15 -1.42 31.80
CA MET A 575 4.09 -2.39 31.22
C MET A 575 4.55 -3.41 32.27
N GLU A 576 4.92 -2.98 33.46
CA GLU A 576 5.37 -3.88 34.53
C GLU A 576 4.27 -4.88 34.93
N LEU A 577 3.02 -4.43 35.07
CA LEU A 577 1.89 -5.30 35.37
C LEU A 577 1.58 -6.29 34.24
N THR A 578 1.71 -5.88 32.98
CA THR A 578 1.50 -6.76 31.82
C THR A 578 2.64 -7.75 31.65
N TYR A 579 3.89 -7.36 31.92
CA TYR A 579 5.08 -8.22 31.86
C TYR A 579 5.10 -9.26 32.99
N MET A 580 4.68 -8.90 34.20
CA MET A 580 4.58 -9.85 35.33
C MET A 580 3.52 -10.93 35.09
N ALA A 581 2.40 -10.58 34.45
CA ALA A 581 1.36 -11.55 34.09
C ALA A 581 1.86 -12.63 33.11
N GLN A 582 2.81 -12.28 32.22
CA GLN A 582 3.42 -13.21 31.27
C GLN A 582 4.49 -14.12 31.91
N GLY A 583 5.13 -13.68 32.99
CA GLY A 583 6.11 -14.47 33.75
C GLY A 583 5.46 -15.53 34.66
N GLU A 584 4.29 -15.23 35.23
CA GLU A 584 3.55 -16.17 36.09
C GLU A 584 3.02 -17.40 35.32
N GLU A 585 2.73 -17.28 34.02
CA GLU A 585 2.29 -18.41 33.17
C GLU A 585 3.42 -19.39 32.80
N THR A 586 4.66 -18.92 32.73
CA THR A 586 5.80 -19.72 32.21
C THR A 586 6.82 -20.11 33.27
N GLY A 587 6.82 -19.45 34.43
CA GLY A 587 7.77 -19.68 35.53
C GLY A 587 9.19 -19.20 35.24
N MET A 588 9.39 -18.38 34.19
CA MET A 588 10.69 -17.86 33.71
C MET A 588 10.60 -16.35 33.43
N ASP A 589 11.72 -15.62 33.50
CA ASP A 589 11.73 -14.18 33.19
C ASP A 589 11.41 -13.98 31.69
N PRO A 590 10.35 -13.22 31.33
CA PRO A 590 9.99 -12.96 29.94
C PRO A 590 11.12 -12.35 29.11
N ARG A 591 12.04 -11.60 29.72
CA ARG A 591 13.20 -11.02 29.02
C ARG A 591 14.22 -12.06 28.62
N ASP A 592 14.37 -13.13 29.40
CA ASP A 592 15.28 -14.23 29.06
C ASP A 592 14.71 -15.01 27.87
N ILE A 593 13.38 -15.24 27.86
CA ILE A 593 12.69 -15.86 26.72
C ILE A 593 12.85 -15.01 25.46
N GLU A 594 12.62 -13.70 25.56
CA GLU A 594 12.73 -12.77 24.43
C GLU A 594 14.18 -12.69 23.91
N LEU A 595 15.18 -12.68 24.81
CA LEU A 595 16.59 -12.64 24.39
C LEU A 595 17.02 -13.95 23.72
N VAL A 596 16.60 -15.12 24.22
CA VAL A 596 16.88 -16.41 23.56
C VAL A 596 16.19 -16.50 22.21
N MET A 597 14.95 -16.01 22.08
CA MET A 597 14.25 -15.94 20.79
C MET A 597 15.01 -15.08 19.78
N ILE A 598 15.52 -13.91 20.19
CA ILE A 598 16.22 -12.98 19.31
C ILE A 598 17.60 -13.52 18.92
N GLU A 599 18.40 -13.94 19.91
CA GLU A 599 19.79 -14.36 19.69
C GLU A 599 19.89 -15.71 18.99
N ALA A 600 18.98 -16.65 19.27
CA ALA A 600 18.96 -17.96 18.61
C ALA A 600 18.02 -18.02 17.39
N ARG A 601 17.24 -16.96 17.12
CA ARG A 601 16.25 -16.87 16.03
C ARG A 601 15.21 -17.99 16.02
N VAL A 602 14.73 -18.36 17.20
CA VAL A 602 13.75 -19.45 17.39
C VAL A 602 12.40 -18.93 17.83
N SER A 603 11.37 -19.76 17.67
CA SER A 603 10.03 -19.44 18.16
C SER A 603 9.98 -19.36 19.68
N ARG A 604 8.96 -18.70 20.23
CA ARG A 604 8.78 -18.56 21.68
C ARG A 604 8.68 -19.91 22.39
N SER A 605 8.03 -20.90 21.77
CA SER A 605 7.88 -22.25 22.31
C SER A 605 9.23 -22.99 22.38
N GLU A 606 10.09 -22.82 21.38
CA GLU A 606 11.45 -23.37 21.36
C GLU A 606 12.37 -22.69 22.38
N ALA A 607 12.31 -21.36 22.50
CA ALA A 607 13.07 -20.62 23.51
C ALA A 607 12.69 -21.03 24.94
N VAL A 608 11.39 -21.17 25.21
CA VAL A 608 10.85 -21.66 26.50
C VAL A 608 11.30 -23.10 26.78
N ARG A 609 11.35 -23.97 25.76
CA ARG A 609 11.79 -25.36 25.89
C ARG A 609 13.30 -25.45 26.17
N ALA A 610 14.11 -24.68 25.44
CA ALA A 610 15.56 -24.62 25.62
C ALA A 610 15.94 -24.03 26.98
N LEU A 611 15.26 -22.97 27.42
CA LEU A 611 15.46 -22.40 28.76
C LEU A 611 15.06 -23.37 29.86
N LYS A 612 13.98 -24.15 29.69
CA LYS A 612 13.63 -25.22 30.65
C LYS A 612 14.66 -26.35 30.67
N ALA A 613 15.16 -26.76 29.51
CA ALA A 613 16.18 -27.82 29.40
C ALA A 613 17.53 -27.38 30.00
N ALA A 614 17.84 -26.09 29.92
CA ALA A 614 19.05 -25.48 30.47
C ALA A 614 18.89 -24.98 31.93
N ASP A 615 17.82 -25.34 32.64
CA ASP A 615 17.52 -24.86 34.01
C ASP A 615 17.56 -23.32 34.16
N GLY A 616 17.18 -22.60 33.10
CA GLY A 616 17.19 -21.14 33.04
C GLY A 616 18.54 -20.51 32.67
N ASP A 617 19.58 -21.29 32.34
CA ASP A 617 20.84 -20.75 31.83
C ASP A 617 20.70 -20.35 30.35
N MET A 618 20.60 -19.04 30.14
CA MET A 618 20.41 -18.42 28.84
C MET A 618 21.56 -18.68 27.86
N ILE A 619 22.80 -18.73 28.33
CA ILE A 619 23.95 -18.97 27.46
C ILE A 619 23.98 -20.43 27.04
N SER A 620 23.66 -21.36 27.94
CA SER A 620 23.51 -22.77 27.57
C SER A 620 22.35 -22.99 26.60
N ALA A 621 21.21 -22.34 26.81
CA ALA A 621 20.06 -22.41 25.90
C ALA A 621 20.40 -21.84 24.49
N ILE A 622 21.04 -20.68 24.41
CA ILE A 622 21.49 -20.09 23.14
C ILE A 622 22.56 -20.96 22.49
N MET A 623 23.53 -21.47 23.27
CA MET A 623 24.57 -22.34 22.73
C MET A 623 23.99 -23.65 22.19
N GLU A 624 23.03 -24.27 22.86
CA GLU A 624 22.39 -25.50 22.37
C GLU A 624 21.65 -25.24 21.05
N LEU A 625 20.87 -24.15 20.98
CA LEU A 625 20.13 -23.77 19.78
C LEU A 625 21.03 -23.32 18.61
N THR A 626 22.15 -22.64 18.90
CA THR A 626 23.07 -22.13 17.87
C THR A 626 24.14 -23.14 17.47
N TYR A 627 24.51 -24.10 18.33
CA TYR A 627 25.41 -25.21 17.98
C TYR A 627 24.73 -26.19 17.02
N ILE A 628 23.40 -26.37 17.13
CA ILE A 628 22.60 -27.10 16.14
C ILE A 628 22.57 -26.37 14.78
N ALA A 629 22.59 -25.03 14.78
CA ALA A 629 22.63 -24.22 13.56
C ALA A 629 24.01 -24.22 12.85
N TRP A 630 25.12 -24.50 13.56
CA TRP A 630 26.46 -24.60 12.96
C TRP A 630 26.71 -25.93 12.24
N ASP A 631 25.96 -26.99 12.57
CA ASP A 631 26.03 -28.30 11.88
C ASP A 631 25.06 -28.38 10.68
N ASP A 632 24.29 -27.32 10.42
CA ASP A 632 23.38 -27.20 9.27
C ASP A 632 24.08 -26.75 7.97
N GLU A 633 25.32 -26.26 8.01
CA GLU A 633 26.06 -25.88 6.78
C GLU A 633 26.95 -27.00 6.20
N ASN A 634 27.16 -28.12 6.90
CA ASN A 634 27.99 -29.25 6.42
C ASN A 634 27.30 -30.61 6.59
N VAL A 635 26.37 -30.94 5.70
CA VAL A 635 25.79 -32.29 5.61
C VAL A 635 26.55 -33.16 4.61
N ASP A 636 26.87 -34.41 5.00
CA ASP A 636 27.56 -35.37 4.13
C ASP A 636 26.62 -35.93 3.05
N GLU A 637 26.76 -35.44 1.82
CA GLU A 637 25.94 -35.85 0.68
C GLU A 637 26.47 -37.10 -0.04
N ALA A 638 27.52 -37.75 0.50
CA ALA A 638 28.13 -38.91 -0.13
C ALA A 638 27.14 -40.09 -0.25
N GLY A 639 26.88 -40.52 -1.50
CA GLY A 639 25.99 -41.64 -1.80
C GLY A 639 24.53 -41.27 -2.05
N MET A 640 24.18 -39.97 -2.03
CA MET A 640 22.85 -39.47 -2.41
C MET A 640 22.89 -38.74 -3.75
N GLU A 641 21.88 -38.95 -4.58
CA GLU A 641 21.75 -38.25 -5.86
C GLU A 641 21.17 -36.84 -5.63
N PRO A 642 21.74 -35.78 -6.24
CA PRO A 642 21.26 -34.39 -6.05
C PRO A 642 19.77 -34.19 -6.35
N LYS A 643 19.24 -34.94 -7.32
CA LYS A 643 17.82 -34.94 -7.70
C LYS A 643 16.89 -35.49 -6.61
N ASP A 644 17.37 -36.42 -5.79
CA ASP A 644 16.57 -37.05 -4.74
C ASP A 644 16.47 -36.10 -3.54
N ILE A 645 17.58 -35.41 -3.22
CA ILE A 645 17.61 -34.33 -2.23
C ILE A 645 16.66 -33.20 -2.65
N GLU A 646 16.74 -32.76 -3.91
CA GLU A 646 15.88 -31.70 -4.44
C GLU A 646 14.40 -32.10 -4.46
N LEU A 647 14.11 -33.38 -4.73
CA LEU A 647 12.75 -33.93 -4.68
C LEU A 647 12.20 -33.94 -3.25
N VAL A 648 12.96 -34.39 -2.25
CA VAL A 648 12.54 -34.36 -0.84
C VAL A 648 12.36 -32.91 -0.36
N MET A 649 13.28 -32.00 -0.71
CA MET A 649 13.16 -30.57 -0.38
C MET A 649 11.88 -29.96 -0.94
N THR A 650 11.56 -30.27 -2.20
CA THR A 650 10.40 -29.69 -2.89
C THR A 650 9.09 -30.29 -2.35
N GLN A 651 9.04 -31.60 -2.14
CA GLN A 651 7.81 -32.30 -1.73
C GLN A 651 7.49 -32.14 -0.25
N ALA A 652 8.49 -32.00 0.62
CA ALA A 652 8.30 -31.77 2.04
C ALA A 652 8.47 -30.29 2.45
N SER A 653 8.78 -29.39 1.50
CA SER A 653 9.01 -27.96 1.73
C SER A 653 10.07 -27.67 2.82
N VAL A 654 11.17 -28.43 2.83
CA VAL A 654 12.23 -28.31 3.85
C VAL A 654 13.57 -27.82 3.28
N SER A 655 14.45 -27.32 4.15
CA SER A 655 15.80 -26.92 3.79
C SER A 655 16.66 -28.12 3.34
N ARG A 656 17.68 -27.85 2.52
CA ARG A 656 18.60 -28.87 1.98
C ARG A 656 19.23 -29.76 3.07
N PRO A 657 19.72 -29.21 4.19
CA PRO A 657 20.27 -30.03 5.28
C PRO A 657 19.23 -30.97 5.90
N LYS A 658 17.99 -30.50 6.07
CA LYS A 658 16.87 -31.33 6.59
C LYS A 658 16.51 -32.47 5.63
N ALA A 659 16.47 -32.18 4.32
CA ALA A 659 16.24 -33.22 3.30
C ALA A 659 17.36 -34.26 3.27
N VAL A 660 18.63 -33.85 3.40
CA VAL A 660 19.78 -34.76 3.42
C VAL A 660 19.74 -35.67 4.65
N ARG A 661 19.45 -35.14 5.85
CA ARG A 661 19.33 -35.97 7.06
C ARG A 661 18.12 -36.91 7.03
N ALA A 662 16.98 -36.46 6.51
CA ALA A 662 15.81 -37.32 6.33
C ALA A 662 16.11 -38.47 5.36
N LEU A 663 16.82 -38.20 4.27
CA LEU A 663 17.29 -39.24 3.34
C LEU A 663 18.30 -40.19 3.98
N GLN A 664 19.21 -39.69 4.83
CA GLN A 664 20.13 -40.55 5.58
C GLN A 664 19.39 -41.43 6.59
N GLY A 665 18.44 -40.88 7.34
CA GLY A 665 17.59 -41.61 8.31
C GLY A 665 16.70 -42.67 7.64
N ALA A 666 16.19 -42.35 6.45
CA ALA A 666 15.42 -43.25 5.60
C ALA A 666 16.29 -44.19 4.73
N ASN A 667 17.61 -44.19 4.92
CA ASN A 667 18.55 -45.04 4.18
C ASN A 667 18.43 -44.90 2.63
N GLY A 668 18.18 -43.67 2.15
CA GLY A 668 18.00 -43.32 0.74
C GLY A 668 16.57 -43.48 0.21
N ASP A 669 15.61 -43.90 1.04
CA ASP A 669 14.20 -44.01 0.65
C ASP A 669 13.51 -42.64 0.68
N ILE A 670 13.28 -42.09 -0.51
CA ILE A 670 12.68 -40.76 -0.73
C ILE A 670 11.28 -40.66 -0.12
N VAL A 671 10.48 -41.73 -0.20
CA VAL A 671 9.08 -41.72 0.27
C VAL A 671 9.04 -41.73 1.79
N SER A 672 9.88 -42.55 2.41
CA SER A 672 10.00 -42.60 3.87
C SER A 672 10.54 -41.28 4.43
N ALA A 673 11.53 -40.67 3.77
CA ALA A 673 12.07 -39.36 4.14
C ALA A 673 11.01 -38.24 4.05
N ILE A 674 10.20 -38.24 2.98
CA ILE A 674 9.11 -37.26 2.81
C ILE A 674 8.02 -37.49 3.86
N MET A 675 7.61 -38.75 4.09
CA MET A 675 6.57 -39.08 5.05
C MET A 675 6.98 -38.69 6.46
N GLU A 676 8.22 -38.97 6.89
CA GLU A 676 8.75 -38.57 8.19
C GLU A 676 8.66 -37.04 8.38
N LEU A 677 9.11 -36.27 7.39
CA LEU A 677 9.07 -34.81 7.42
C LEU A 677 7.64 -34.23 7.42
N ILE A 678 6.72 -34.85 6.68
CA ILE A 678 5.30 -34.43 6.64
C ILE A 678 4.58 -34.79 7.95
N THR A 679 4.88 -35.94 8.58
CA THR A 679 4.34 -36.26 9.90
C THR A 679 4.83 -35.30 10.97
N MET A 680 6.11 -34.90 10.94
CA MET A 680 6.65 -33.90 11.87
C MET A 680 5.99 -32.53 11.68
N ALA A 681 5.70 -32.11 10.44
CA ALA A 681 5.02 -30.85 10.15
C ALA A 681 3.53 -30.84 10.56
N ARG A 682 2.88 -32.00 10.67
CA ARG A 682 1.48 -32.15 11.10
C ARG A 682 1.27 -32.13 12.61
N ASP A 683 2.33 -32.31 13.41
CA ASP A 683 2.25 -32.26 14.86
C ASP A 683 2.38 -30.82 15.42
N ASP A 684 2.70 -29.82 14.57
CA ASP A 684 2.88 -28.40 14.93
C ASP A 684 1.66 -27.49 14.63
N GLU A 685 0.50 -28.03 14.22
CA GLU A 685 -0.73 -27.21 14.08
C GLU A 685 -1.35 -26.90 15.46
N ASP A 686 -1.59 -25.61 15.73
CA ASP A 686 -2.34 -25.11 16.90
C ASP A 686 -3.76 -25.71 16.93
N VAL A 687 -3.95 -26.78 17.71
CA VAL A 687 -5.26 -27.40 17.89
C VAL A 687 -6.07 -26.56 18.87
N ASP A 688 -7.24 -26.09 18.44
CA ASP A 688 -8.22 -25.40 19.28
C ASP A 688 -8.54 -26.24 20.53
N GLU A 689 -8.05 -25.81 21.70
CA GLU A 689 -8.27 -26.47 22.99
C GLU A 689 -9.55 -25.98 23.69
N THR A 690 -10.35 -25.12 23.04
CA THR A 690 -11.57 -24.60 23.68
C THR A 690 -12.53 -25.74 24.03
N ARG A 691 -13.06 -25.67 25.26
CA ARG A 691 -13.95 -26.66 25.89
C ARG A 691 -13.31 -28.01 26.25
N VAL A 692 -11.98 -28.14 26.18
CA VAL A 692 -11.24 -29.31 26.71
C VAL A 692 -10.31 -28.85 27.83
N HIS A 693 -10.32 -29.51 28.98
CA HIS A 693 -9.53 -29.07 30.12
C HIS A 693 -8.05 -29.49 29.97
N PRO A 694 -7.06 -28.60 30.20
CA PRO A 694 -5.63 -28.90 29.97
C PRO A 694 -5.10 -30.14 30.69
N LYS A 695 -5.61 -30.44 31.89
CA LYS A 695 -5.23 -31.64 32.65
C LYS A 695 -5.75 -32.94 32.03
N ASP A 696 -6.87 -32.89 31.32
CA ASP A 696 -7.45 -34.06 30.68
C ASP A 696 -6.67 -34.39 29.41
N ILE A 697 -6.22 -33.36 28.69
CA ILE A 697 -5.30 -33.48 27.55
C ILE A 697 -4.01 -34.17 28.00
N GLU A 698 -3.38 -33.68 29.07
CA GLU A 698 -2.13 -34.26 29.60
C GLU A 698 -2.32 -35.72 30.06
N LEU A 699 -3.48 -36.04 30.64
CA LEU A 699 -3.80 -37.39 31.09
C LEU A 699 -4.03 -38.35 29.91
N VAL A 700 -4.76 -37.94 28.87
CA VAL A 700 -4.95 -38.76 27.65
C VAL A 700 -3.64 -38.95 26.90
N MET A 701 -2.82 -37.90 26.75
CA MET A 701 -1.49 -37.99 26.13
C MET A 701 -0.62 -39.03 26.84
N THR A 702 -0.55 -38.96 28.16
CA THR A 702 0.32 -39.84 28.96
C THR A 702 -0.17 -41.29 28.96
N GLN A 703 -1.50 -41.50 29.01
CA GLN A 703 -2.07 -42.83 29.18
C GLN A 703 -2.28 -43.60 27.87
N ALA A 704 -2.46 -42.89 26.76
CA ALA A 704 -2.58 -43.47 25.42
C ALA A 704 -1.30 -43.36 24.57
N ASP A 705 -0.26 -42.68 25.08
CA ASP A 705 1.03 -42.44 24.40
C ASP A 705 0.86 -41.75 23.02
N VAL A 706 0.16 -40.62 22.99
CA VAL A 706 -0.17 -39.88 21.76
C VAL A 706 0.23 -38.41 21.84
N SER A 707 0.44 -37.79 20.67
CA SER A 707 0.71 -36.35 20.57
C SER A 707 -0.46 -35.50 21.09
N ARG A 708 -0.16 -34.27 21.53
CA ARG A 708 -1.13 -33.36 22.14
C ARG A 708 -2.34 -33.12 21.23
N SER A 709 -2.08 -32.92 19.94
CA SER A 709 -3.10 -32.71 18.91
C SER A 709 -4.07 -33.88 18.75
N LYS A 710 -3.60 -35.12 18.93
CA LYS A 710 -4.44 -36.34 18.93
C LYS A 710 -5.26 -36.48 20.21
N ALA A 711 -4.67 -36.16 21.35
CA ALA A 711 -5.39 -36.17 22.63
C ALA A 711 -6.53 -35.15 22.66
N VAL A 712 -6.33 -33.93 22.13
CA VAL A 712 -7.38 -32.91 22.05
C VAL A 712 -8.53 -33.34 21.13
N ARG A 713 -8.24 -33.94 19.97
CA ARG A 713 -9.26 -34.47 19.06
C ARG A 713 -10.07 -35.60 19.68
N ALA A 714 -9.41 -36.61 20.23
CA ALA A 714 -10.08 -37.74 20.88
C ALA A 714 -10.96 -37.28 22.07
N LEU A 715 -10.51 -36.27 22.83
CA LEU A 715 -11.31 -35.68 23.90
C LEU A 715 -12.52 -34.91 23.37
N LYS A 716 -12.42 -34.22 22.23
CA LYS A 716 -13.55 -33.54 21.60
C LYS A 716 -14.57 -34.53 21.04
N ASP A 717 -14.10 -35.58 20.37
CA ASP A 717 -14.96 -36.61 19.77
C ASP A 717 -15.68 -37.44 20.85
N ALA A 718 -15.01 -37.68 21.98
CA ALA A 718 -15.59 -38.29 23.17
C ALA A 718 -16.38 -37.29 24.07
N ASN A 719 -16.58 -36.05 23.60
CA ASN A 719 -17.33 -35.01 24.30
C ASN A 719 -16.84 -34.73 25.74
N GLY A 720 -15.53 -34.81 25.96
CA GLY A 720 -14.83 -34.59 27.24
C GLY A 720 -14.67 -35.84 28.11
N ASP A 721 -15.14 -37.03 27.68
CA ASP A 721 -14.96 -38.27 28.42
C ASP A 721 -13.57 -38.87 28.19
N ILE A 722 -12.71 -38.74 29.19
CA ILE A 722 -11.32 -39.20 29.20
C ILE A 722 -11.22 -40.72 28.95
N VAL A 723 -12.12 -41.51 29.54
CA VAL A 723 -12.04 -42.99 29.44
C VAL A 723 -12.45 -43.45 28.05
N SER A 724 -13.48 -42.81 27.49
CA SER A 724 -13.92 -43.07 26.12
C SER A 724 -12.85 -42.66 25.10
N ALA A 725 -12.24 -41.47 25.27
CA ALA A 725 -11.14 -40.99 24.44
C ALA A 725 -9.92 -41.94 24.47
N ILE A 726 -9.51 -42.40 25.66
CA ILE A 726 -8.41 -43.35 25.80
C ILE A 726 -8.76 -44.71 25.18
N MET A 727 -9.98 -45.22 25.43
CA MET A 727 -10.39 -46.52 24.88
C MET A 727 -10.47 -46.48 23.37
N GLU A 728 -10.97 -45.40 22.77
CA GLU A 728 -11.05 -45.20 21.33
C GLU A 728 -9.65 -45.22 20.69
N LEU A 729 -8.71 -44.45 21.25
CA LEU A 729 -7.32 -44.41 20.81
C LEU A 729 -6.62 -45.77 20.94
N ILE A 730 -6.89 -46.50 22.02
CA ILE A 730 -6.33 -47.86 22.23
C ILE A 730 -6.98 -48.89 21.30
N THR A 731 -8.28 -48.77 20.98
CA THR A 731 -8.94 -49.65 20.01
C THR A 731 -8.50 -49.38 18.57
N MET A 732 -8.28 -48.13 18.19
CA MET A 732 -7.74 -47.78 16.88
C MET A 732 -6.32 -48.33 16.69
N ALA A 733 -5.50 -48.31 17.75
CA ALA A 733 -4.16 -48.91 17.73
C ALA A 733 -4.18 -50.44 17.65
N ARG A 734 -5.26 -51.10 18.11
CA ARG A 734 -5.43 -52.57 18.04
C ARG A 734 -6.04 -53.07 16.73
N ASP A 735 -6.89 -52.28 16.08
CA ASP A 735 -7.57 -52.68 14.84
C ASP A 735 -6.67 -52.68 13.59
N ASP A 736 -5.47 -52.10 13.66
CA ASP A 736 -4.48 -52.12 12.57
C ASP A 736 -3.49 -53.31 12.65
N GLU A 737 -3.42 -54.04 13.77
CA GLU A 737 -2.49 -55.18 13.93
C GLU A 737 -3.05 -56.54 13.45
N ASP A 738 -4.37 -56.71 13.34
CA ASP A 738 -5.03 -58.02 13.12
C ASP A 738 -5.88 -58.12 11.82
N VAL A 739 -5.42 -57.51 10.71
CA VAL A 739 -6.15 -57.57 9.43
C VAL A 739 -5.50 -58.53 8.44
N ASP A 740 -6.28 -59.53 7.99
CA ASP A 740 -5.86 -60.48 6.95
C ASP A 740 -5.81 -59.80 5.58
N GLU A 741 -4.60 -59.38 5.17
CA GLU A 741 -4.32 -58.73 3.90
C GLU A 741 -4.17 -59.71 2.71
N THR A 742 -4.47 -61.01 2.89
CA THR A 742 -4.33 -61.96 1.78
C THR A 742 -5.25 -61.60 0.60
N GLY A 743 -4.66 -61.60 -0.60
CA GLY A 743 -5.37 -61.30 -1.85
C GLY A 743 -5.43 -59.82 -2.24
N VAL A 744 -4.87 -58.90 -1.44
CA VAL A 744 -4.80 -57.46 -1.74
C VAL A 744 -3.35 -56.98 -1.73
N HIS A 745 -2.98 -56.11 -2.68
CA HIS A 745 -1.61 -55.63 -2.77
C HIS A 745 -1.36 -54.45 -1.79
N PRO A 746 -0.23 -54.42 -1.06
CA PRO A 746 0.06 -53.38 -0.05
C PRO A 746 0.00 -51.95 -0.58
N LYS A 747 0.45 -51.71 -1.83
CA LYS A 747 0.39 -50.38 -2.47
C LYS A 747 -1.03 -49.94 -2.78
N ASP A 748 -1.94 -50.88 -3.01
CA ASP A 748 -3.34 -50.56 -3.33
C ASP A 748 -4.08 -50.19 -2.04
N ILE A 749 -3.75 -50.86 -0.93
CA ILE A 749 -4.22 -50.51 0.42
C ILE A 749 -3.79 -49.08 0.77
N GLU A 750 -2.51 -48.77 0.58
CA GLU A 750 -1.95 -47.44 0.87
C GLU A 750 -2.54 -46.33 -0.01
N LEU A 751 -2.77 -46.63 -1.29
CA LEU A 751 -3.42 -45.70 -2.22
C LEU A 751 -4.88 -45.46 -1.84
N VAL A 752 -5.63 -46.49 -1.47
CA VAL A 752 -7.03 -46.34 -1.02
C VAL A 752 -7.11 -45.59 0.31
N MET A 753 -6.21 -45.88 1.27
CA MET A 753 -6.14 -45.13 2.54
C MET A 753 -5.88 -43.65 2.30
N THR A 754 -4.92 -43.33 1.42
CA THR A 754 -4.53 -41.94 1.15
C THR A 754 -5.61 -41.20 0.37
N GLN A 755 -6.24 -41.84 -0.61
CA GLN A 755 -7.18 -41.18 -1.50
C GLN A 755 -8.60 -41.08 -0.96
N ALA A 756 -8.97 -41.96 -0.02
CA ALA A 756 -10.29 -41.98 0.60
C ALA A 756 -10.29 -41.61 2.10
N ASP A 757 -9.12 -41.35 2.69
CA ASP A 757 -8.92 -40.98 4.09
C ASP A 757 -9.56 -41.97 5.08
N VAL A 758 -9.20 -43.26 4.94
CA VAL A 758 -9.74 -44.35 5.77
C VAL A 758 -8.64 -45.18 6.43
N SER A 759 -8.96 -45.83 7.55
CA SER A 759 -8.05 -46.74 8.24
C SER A 759 -7.62 -47.91 7.35
N ARG A 760 -6.43 -48.46 7.64
CA ARG A 760 -5.85 -49.58 6.87
C ARG A 760 -6.78 -50.78 6.85
N SER A 761 -7.35 -51.10 8.00
CA SER A 761 -8.34 -52.15 8.19
C SER A 761 -9.61 -52.00 7.35
N LYS A 762 -10.00 -50.76 7.04
CA LYS A 762 -11.17 -50.44 6.19
C LYS A 762 -10.80 -50.49 4.71
N ALA A 763 -9.61 -50.01 4.33
CA ALA A 763 -9.09 -50.12 2.98
C ALA A 763 -8.94 -51.58 2.52
N VAL A 764 -8.41 -52.46 3.39
CA VAL A 764 -8.24 -53.90 3.07
C VAL A 764 -9.60 -54.58 2.81
N ARG A 765 -10.60 -54.36 3.67
CA ARG A 765 -11.94 -54.99 3.52
C ARG A 765 -12.65 -54.56 2.24
N VAL A 766 -12.56 -53.28 1.88
CA VAL A 766 -13.20 -52.77 0.66
C VAL A 766 -12.46 -53.27 -0.58
N LEU A 767 -11.13 -53.31 -0.56
CA LEU A 767 -10.35 -53.88 -1.66
C LEU A 767 -10.62 -55.39 -1.86
N GLN A 768 -10.84 -56.15 -0.79
CA GLN A 768 -11.25 -57.56 -0.89
C GLN A 768 -12.65 -57.70 -1.53
N THR A 769 -13.58 -56.81 -1.18
CA THR A 769 -14.95 -56.81 -1.71
C THR A 769 -14.99 -56.38 -3.18
N ALA A 770 -14.15 -55.41 -3.55
CA ALA A 770 -13.93 -54.94 -4.91
C ALA A 770 -12.98 -55.85 -5.73
N ASN A 771 -12.59 -57.00 -5.18
CA ASN A 771 -11.75 -58.00 -5.85
C ASN A 771 -10.38 -57.44 -6.35
N GLY A 772 -9.82 -56.48 -5.62
CA GLY A 772 -8.57 -55.77 -5.93
C GLY A 772 -8.69 -54.59 -6.89
N ASP A 773 -9.91 -54.19 -7.32
CA ASP A 773 -10.11 -53.02 -8.17
C ASP A 773 -10.13 -51.72 -7.33
N ILE A 774 -9.06 -50.95 -7.46
CA ILE A 774 -8.83 -49.70 -6.71
C ILE A 774 -9.90 -48.65 -7.03
N VAL A 775 -10.32 -48.53 -8.29
CA VAL A 775 -11.30 -47.51 -8.69
C VAL A 775 -12.68 -47.85 -8.14
N THR A 776 -13.02 -49.14 -8.13
CA THR A 776 -14.27 -49.64 -7.54
C THR A 776 -14.26 -49.51 -6.03
N ALA A 777 -13.13 -49.83 -5.37
CA ALA A 777 -12.97 -49.67 -3.93
C ALA A 777 -13.06 -48.20 -3.49
N ILE A 778 -12.42 -47.29 -4.22
CA ILE A 778 -12.51 -45.85 -3.98
C ILE A 778 -13.92 -45.35 -4.28
N MET A 779 -14.57 -45.82 -5.34
CA MET A 779 -15.97 -45.45 -5.63
C MET A 779 -16.93 -45.96 -4.55
N GLU A 780 -16.78 -47.19 -4.05
CA GLU A 780 -17.60 -47.70 -2.93
C GLU A 780 -17.41 -46.86 -1.67
N LEU A 781 -16.17 -46.47 -1.36
CA LEU A 781 -15.85 -45.59 -0.23
C LEU A 781 -16.39 -44.16 -0.43
N ILE A 782 -16.30 -43.61 -1.63
CA ILE A 782 -16.86 -42.30 -1.98
C ILE A 782 -18.40 -42.34 -1.94
N THR A 783 -19.02 -43.47 -2.32
CA THR A 783 -20.48 -43.65 -2.19
C THR A 783 -20.91 -43.86 -0.75
N MET A 784 -20.07 -44.40 0.13
CA MET A 784 -20.30 -44.46 1.57
C MET A 784 -20.02 -43.14 2.30
N VAL A 785 -19.26 -42.22 1.69
CA VAL A 785 -19.03 -40.84 2.17
C VAL A 785 -20.04 -39.85 1.59
N ARG A 786 -21.00 -40.31 0.77
CA ARG A 786 -22.18 -39.56 0.31
C ARG A 786 -23.48 -40.10 0.90
N ASP A 787 -23.59 -40.07 2.22
CA ASP A 787 -24.88 -40.15 2.93
C ASP A 787 -25.47 -38.74 3.18
N ASP A 788 -25.43 -37.85 2.17
CA ASP A 788 -26.04 -36.51 2.28
C ASP A 788 -27.01 -36.13 1.15
N GLU A 789 -27.38 -37.04 0.24
CA GLU A 789 -28.53 -36.83 -0.65
C GLU A 789 -29.36 -38.11 -0.83
N ASP A 790 -30.27 -38.33 0.12
CA ASP A 790 -31.65 -38.81 -0.10
C ASP A 790 -32.39 -38.78 1.26
N ILE A 791 -32.55 -37.59 1.85
CA ILE A 791 -33.48 -37.40 2.97
C ILE A 791 -34.83 -36.99 2.42
N ASP A 792 -35.87 -37.76 2.77
CA ASP A 792 -37.25 -37.43 2.46
C ASP A 792 -37.64 -36.13 3.17
N GLU A 793 -37.74 -35.04 2.42
CA GLU A 793 -38.14 -33.72 2.92
C GLU A 793 -39.67 -33.54 2.99
N THR A 794 -40.48 -34.58 2.73
CA THR A 794 -41.93 -34.44 2.82
C THR A 794 -42.37 -34.09 4.24
N GLY A 795 -43.17 -33.02 4.35
CA GLY A 795 -43.72 -32.51 5.60
C GLY A 795 -42.89 -31.42 6.28
N VAL A 796 -41.67 -31.09 5.80
CA VAL A 796 -40.84 -30.02 6.35
C VAL A 796 -40.64 -28.92 5.30
N HIS A 797 -40.82 -27.67 5.67
CA HIS A 797 -40.77 -26.58 4.71
C HIS A 797 -39.31 -26.20 4.36
N PRO A 798 -38.93 -26.03 3.07
CA PRO A 798 -37.55 -25.79 2.65
C PRO A 798 -36.87 -24.59 3.31
N LYS A 799 -37.63 -23.52 3.59
CA LYS A 799 -37.10 -22.32 4.25
C LYS A 799 -36.76 -22.54 5.73
N ASP A 800 -37.46 -23.45 6.39
CA ASP A 800 -37.26 -23.71 7.82
C ASP A 800 -35.98 -24.53 7.99
N ILE A 801 -35.75 -25.47 7.08
CA ILE A 801 -34.50 -26.24 6.96
C ILE A 801 -33.31 -25.28 6.79
N GLU A 802 -33.41 -24.34 5.85
CA GLU A 802 -32.36 -23.36 5.59
C GLU A 802 -32.10 -22.44 6.79
N LEU A 803 -33.15 -22.03 7.51
CA LEU A 803 -33.02 -21.18 8.69
C LEU A 803 -32.32 -21.90 9.85
N VAL A 804 -32.67 -23.18 10.11
CA VAL A 804 -32.03 -24.01 11.14
C VAL A 804 -30.57 -24.29 10.76
N MET A 805 -30.29 -24.61 9.49
CA MET A 805 -28.91 -24.81 9.02
C MET A 805 -28.03 -23.59 9.27
N ILE A 806 -28.52 -22.39 8.96
CA ILE A 806 -27.75 -21.15 9.11
C ILE A 806 -27.57 -20.80 10.58
N GLN A 807 -28.63 -20.90 11.40
CA GLN A 807 -28.57 -20.46 12.80
C GLN A 807 -27.87 -21.45 13.73
N ALA A 808 -27.94 -22.75 13.44
CA ALA A 808 -27.27 -23.78 14.22
C ALA A 808 -25.94 -24.27 13.60
N ALA A 809 -25.57 -23.78 12.41
CA ALA A 809 -24.38 -24.17 11.66
C ALA A 809 -24.27 -25.70 11.44
N VAL A 810 -25.38 -26.36 11.08
CA VAL A 810 -25.46 -27.82 10.86
C VAL A 810 -25.77 -28.19 9.40
N SER A 811 -25.50 -29.44 9.02
CA SER A 811 -25.84 -29.99 7.70
C SER A 811 -27.36 -30.06 7.47
N ARG A 812 -27.78 -30.08 6.19
CA ARG A 812 -29.18 -30.13 5.78
C ARG A 812 -29.92 -31.35 6.34
N SER A 813 -29.24 -32.51 6.34
CA SER A 813 -29.74 -33.76 6.90
C SER A 813 -29.95 -33.73 8.42
N LYS A 814 -29.16 -32.94 9.16
CA LYS A 814 -29.35 -32.70 10.60
C LYS A 814 -30.48 -31.72 10.86
N ALA A 815 -30.60 -30.66 10.07
CA ALA A 815 -31.69 -29.69 10.18
C ALA A 815 -33.07 -30.33 9.90
N VAL A 816 -33.18 -31.19 8.88
CA VAL A 816 -34.44 -31.91 8.57
C VAL A 816 -34.84 -32.89 9.69
N ARG A 817 -33.88 -33.58 10.31
CA ARG A 817 -34.15 -34.49 11.44
C ARG A 817 -34.62 -33.72 12.68
N ALA A 818 -33.87 -32.69 13.09
CA ALA A 818 -34.26 -31.86 14.23
C ALA A 818 -35.65 -31.23 14.04
N LEU A 819 -35.95 -30.72 12.85
CA LEU A 819 -37.28 -30.19 12.53
C LEU A 819 -38.38 -31.25 12.57
N ARG A 820 -38.10 -32.52 12.24
CA ARG A 820 -39.07 -33.61 12.38
C ARG A 820 -39.29 -33.99 13.84
N ASP A 821 -38.23 -34.08 14.62
CA ASP A 821 -38.28 -34.50 16.02
C ASP A 821 -39.05 -33.51 16.91
N VAL A 822 -39.00 -32.22 16.55
CA VAL A 822 -39.77 -31.15 17.21
C VAL A 822 -41.02 -30.72 16.43
N ASN A 823 -41.45 -31.52 15.44
CA ASN A 823 -42.71 -31.35 14.73
C ASN A 823 -42.86 -30.00 13.98
N GLY A 824 -41.75 -29.47 13.45
CA GLY A 824 -41.66 -28.27 12.62
C GLY A 824 -41.35 -26.97 13.38
N ASP A 825 -41.12 -27.02 14.69
CA ASP A 825 -40.75 -25.84 15.49
C ASP A 825 -39.26 -25.49 15.33
N ILE A 826 -39.00 -24.43 14.56
CA ILE A 826 -37.65 -23.93 14.25
C ILE A 826 -36.85 -23.57 15.51
N VAL A 827 -37.48 -22.97 16.52
CA VAL A 827 -36.75 -22.49 17.71
C VAL A 827 -36.32 -23.66 18.58
N SER A 828 -37.20 -24.65 18.73
CA SER A 828 -36.91 -25.89 19.44
C SER A 828 -35.84 -26.70 18.70
N ALA A 829 -35.89 -26.74 17.37
CA ALA A 829 -34.89 -27.42 16.54
C ALA A 829 -33.50 -26.77 16.66
N ILE A 830 -33.42 -25.44 16.68
CA ILE A 830 -32.15 -24.73 16.87
C ILE A 830 -31.60 -24.99 18.27
N MET A 831 -32.44 -24.89 19.30
CA MET A 831 -32.04 -25.13 20.71
C MET A 831 -31.56 -26.56 20.99
N GLU A 832 -32.02 -27.55 20.21
CA GLU A 832 -31.54 -28.92 20.32
C GLU A 832 -30.18 -29.13 19.62
N LEU A 833 -29.82 -28.24 18.70
CA LEU A 833 -28.63 -28.32 17.86
C LEU A 833 -27.50 -27.35 18.28
N THR A 834 -27.78 -26.35 19.12
CA THR A 834 -26.84 -25.33 19.64
C THR A 834 -26.68 -25.41 21.15
#